data_AF-A0A8J7UXW0-F1
#
_entry.id   AF-A0A8J7UXW0-F1
#
_cell.length_a   1.000
_cell.length_b   1.000
_cell.length_c   1.000
_cell.angle_alpha   90.00
_cell.angle_beta   90.00
_cell.angle_gamma   90.00
#
_symmetry.space_group_name_H-M   'P 1'
#
loop_
_entity.id
_entity.type
_entity.pdbx_description
1 polymer ?
#
loop_
_entity_poly.entity_id
_entity_poly.type
_entity_poly.pdbx_seq_one_letter_code
_entity_poly.pdbx_strand_id
1 'polypeptide(L)'
;MKKLWGILLAAMLLVTAGCGGTEKILSTEGAPQELLSSAGYKAALAEEEAAVIAFNGVPMTDSAPVRAAVAKLQNGGDAVLTYYNFHQWAAADPQDTRDKGLFAFRLTQKDGVLAYQDDYLTDWESAVQWGEKPFYRAADPKLNDCGYFSFLFEDNDAPNDRYLFFCPEDRYEGYNERYALTETYLQPIAWQCYCNFTDPEEITANAWLGFFISLYEGDLPMDSETASLPLPEMLKTLLPRFEISETALRASLTTLEGYRAETDTVDYYTGGRGGLTPLPFAESAVQQGDLLQIRYGVMGLSADDLPVDRLLTVRLQEDGGWKYVSNTQAPQTTAEGVTELKISEALPQGCLPLYADPSEDLPGSLYRPALLQDGTVALLAVKGDSFAEGAPLVGLFLPPEGETWTETATGLTYGNRLRNIYSEKEGRFTDVMVQGNCLVLRTEYSTNVGTTMDSYRPDRCEETWIRPDGSVEQKSGPVQGLNETVSPDGSRVAARDNYGNLLVNGTVVLDAGNEHPIWEYDRYYVPDLWADNDRLIFHEGVYKYKTGLGAVNLSTGEVQQLPSRVNQAISSIFCLGDTVYWSVNEQFCAGGEEPLMGERVLYAMPAADFPQGEAARMVMPQTTDWPRLLTDGRLWSARYQQETLELTVFDPETGTGGSLSIPVAAGDAAYWTVPCMALTPDGLALLLEGSDDTAHFYRLVRVPNALLGSIKMERQPSLMEQMQPADLDEVFEVFSGRWQQDWEDGESALFYRQDGDCYYRFGEREPEKLVSVSTLGETGYYFTTVGADGNTGVLLADTGKPKDNRILLQVYVGETYPVEFVYRGE
;
A
#
# COMPACT_ATOMS: atom_id res chain seq x y z
N MET A 1 37.70 -10.20 7.77
CA MET A 1 37.54 -9.96 6.32
C MET A 1 36.48 -8.92 5.96
N LYS A 2 35.52 -8.56 6.83
CA LYS A 2 34.52 -7.49 6.59
C LYS A 2 35.05 -6.03 6.56
N LYS A 3 36.31 -5.78 6.93
CA LYS A 3 36.92 -4.42 6.92
C LYS A 3 37.67 -4.07 5.63
N LEU A 4 37.93 -5.02 4.74
CA LEU A 4 38.67 -4.74 3.49
C LEU A 4 37.75 -4.21 2.37
N TRP A 5 36.48 -4.62 2.35
CA TRP A 5 35.50 -4.22 1.34
C TRP A 5 35.03 -2.76 1.52
N GLY A 6 34.81 -2.33 2.77
CA GLY A 6 34.51 -0.91 3.06
C GLY A 6 35.68 0.04 2.78
N ILE A 7 36.93 -0.46 2.77
CA ILE A 7 38.11 0.34 2.44
C ILE A 7 38.31 0.43 0.92
N LEU A 8 37.88 -0.55 0.13
CA LEU A 8 37.90 -0.48 -1.34
C LEU A 8 36.86 0.51 -1.88
N LEU A 9 35.66 0.55 -1.29
CA LEU A 9 34.65 1.57 -1.63
C LEU A 9 35.08 2.98 -1.20
N ALA A 10 35.66 3.12 0.01
CA ALA A 10 36.19 4.40 0.49
C ALA A 10 37.47 4.86 -0.23
N ALA A 11 38.25 3.96 -0.81
CA ALA A 11 39.43 4.29 -1.61
C ALA A 11 39.08 4.76 -3.02
N MET A 12 37.93 4.35 -3.58
CA MET A 12 37.37 4.96 -4.78
C MET A 12 36.79 6.37 -4.51
N LEU A 13 36.40 6.67 -3.28
CA LEU A 13 35.83 7.97 -2.86
C LEU A 13 36.87 9.11 -2.65
N LEU A 14 38.18 8.83 -2.69
CA LEU A 14 39.24 9.80 -2.35
C LEU A 14 40.08 10.30 -3.53
N VAL A 15 39.73 9.93 -4.76
CA VAL A 15 40.31 10.49 -5.99
C VAL A 15 39.14 11.02 -6.83
N THR A 16 38.53 12.15 -6.50
CA THR A 16 38.74 13.41 -7.25
C THR A 16 37.91 14.54 -6.61
N ALA A 17 38.31 15.00 -5.42
CA ALA A 17 37.94 16.33 -4.94
C ALA A 17 39.09 17.29 -5.25
N GLY A 18 39.01 17.96 -6.41
CA GLY A 18 39.98 18.97 -6.83
C GLY A 18 39.33 20.03 -7.70
N CYS A 19 39.04 21.19 -7.13
CA CYS A 19 38.67 22.40 -7.85
C CYS A 19 39.81 22.90 -8.74
N GLY A 20 39.48 23.32 -9.98
CA GLY A 20 40.18 24.35 -10.75
C GLY A 20 41.38 23.87 -11.58
N GLY A 21 41.23 23.83 -12.90
CA GLY A 21 42.34 23.66 -13.83
C GLY A 21 41.89 23.62 -15.29
N THR A 22 42.53 24.41 -16.12
CA THR A 22 42.34 24.60 -17.57
C THR A 22 42.83 23.41 -18.41
N GLU A 23 42.40 22.18 -18.12
CA GLU A 23 42.79 20.99 -18.89
C GLU A 23 41.57 20.37 -19.58
N LYS A 24 41.59 20.36 -20.92
CA LYS A 24 40.51 19.91 -21.84
C LYS A 24 40.27 18.39 -21.80
N ILE A 25 41.09 17.61 -21.09
CA ILE A 25 41.17 16.14 -21.15
C ILE A 25 40.68 15.53 -19.83
N LEU A 26 39.73 14.58 -19.90
CA LEU A 26 39.18 13.84 -18.75
C LEU A 26 40.03 12.61 -18.40
N SER A 27 40.20 11.72 -19.38
CA SER A 27 40.96 10.48 -19.26
C SER A 27 41.51 10.09 -20.64
N THR A 28 42.65 9.42 -20.64
CA THR A 28 43.21 8.73 -21.82
C THR A 28 43.39 7.23 -21.55
N GLU A 29 42.83 6.75 -20.44
CA GLU A 29 42.89 5.35 -20.05
C GLU A 29 42.14 4.49 -21.07
N GLY A 30 42.75 3.39 -21.50
CA GLY A 30 42.22 2.53 -22.58
C GLY A 30 42.51 3.01 -24.01
N ALA A 31 42.87 4.28 -24.22
CA ALA A 31 43.26 4.77 -25.54
C ALA A 31 44.70 4.36 -25.91
N PRO A 32 44.95 3.78 -27.10
CA PRO A 32 46.29 3.43 -27.54
C PRO A 32 47.20 4.67 -27.64
N GLN A 33 48.46 4.53 -27.21
CA GLN A 33 49.45 5.61 -27.35
C GLN A 33 49.62 6.07 -28.81
N GLU A 34 49.41 5.16 -29.76
CA GLU A 34 49.39 5.47 -31.19
C GLU A 34 48.32 6.52 -31.53
N LEU A 35 47.09 6.36 -31.04
CA LEU A 35 46.01 7.34 -31.21
C LEU A 35 46.39 8.69 -30.58
N LEU A 36 46.87 8.69 -29.34
CA LEU A 36 47.23 9.93 -28.64
C LEU A 36 48.35 10.71 -29.36
N SER A 37 49.15 10.02 -30.16
CA SER A 37 50.22 10.60 -30.96
C SER A 37 49.83 11.00 -32.39
N SER A 38 48.64 10.60 -32.85
CA SER A 38 48.21 10.73 -34.24
C SER A 38 47.92 12.17 -34.64
N ALA A 39 48.07 12.48 -35.94
CA ALA A 39 47.76 13.81 -36.45
C ALA A 39 46.25 14.14 -36.38
N GLY A 40 45.36 13.17 -36.56
CA GLY A 40 43.91 13.35 -36.43
C GLY A 40 43.49 13.72 -35.00
N TYR A 41 44.01 13.02 -33.98
CA TYR A 41 43.72 13.33 -32.57
C TYR A 41 44.23 14.73 -32.18
N LYS A 42 45.45 15.09 -32.61
CA LYS A 42 46.00 16.43 -32.37
C LYS A 42 45.19 17.53 -33.05
N ALA A 43 44.67 17.27 -34.26
CA ALA A 43 43.80 18.22 -34.95
C ALA A 43 42.47 18.42 -34.23
N ALA A 44 41.83 17.34 -33.77
CA ALA A 44 40.62 17.41 -32.95
C ALA A 44 40.85 18.15 -31.62
N LEU A 45 42.00 17.91 -30.96
CA LEU A 45 42.36 18.58 -29.71
C LEU A 45 42.60 20.09 -29.90
N ALA A 46 43.17 20.48 -31.05
CA ALA A 46 43.47 21.86 -31.40
C ALA A 46 42.25 22.68 -31.84
N GLU A 47 41.07 22.07 -31.98
CA GLU A 47 39.85 22.78 -32.34
C GLU A 47 39.44 23.78 -31.25
N GLU A 48 39.31 25.05 -31.63
CA GLU A 48 38.95 26.16 -30.73
C GLU A 48 37.45 26.17 -30.37
N GLU A 49 36.63 25.52 -31.19
CA GLU A 49 35.18 25.38 -31.00
C GLU A 49 34.84 24.26 -30.00
N ALA A 50 33.58 24.16 -29.56
CA ALA A 50 33.17 23.16 -28.58
C ALA A 50 33.26 21.75 -29.19
N ALA A 51 34.39 21.07 -28.96
CA ALA A 51 34.70 19.75 -29.48
C ALA A 51 34.64 18.69 -28.37
N VAL A 52 33.92 17.60 -28.65
CA VAL A 52 34.00 16.35 -27.89
C VAL A 52 34.95 15.41 -28.61
N ILE A 53 35.83 14.74 -27.87
CA ILE A 53 36.64 13.65 -28.39
C ILE A 53 36.33 12.40 -27.57
N ALA A 54 36.15 11.27 -28.25
CA ALA A 54 35.91 9.96 -27.68
C ALA A 54 36.77 8.90 -28.38
N PHE A 55 37.06 7.81 -27.68
CA PHE A 55 37.67 6.60 -28.21
C PHE A 55 36.73 5.39 -27.98
N ASN A 56 36.30 4.71 -29.05
CA ASN A 56 35.30 3.65 -29.01
C ASN A 56 34.03 4.05 -28.24
N GLY A 57 33.61 5.32 -28.38
CA GLY A 57 32.46 5.88 -27.69
C GLY A 57 32.75 6.37 -26.26
N VAL A 58 33.94 6.12 -25.71
CA VAL A 58 34.37 6.57 -24.39
C VAL A 58 34.96 7.98 -24.46
N PRO A 59 34.37 9.00 -23.80
CA PRO A 59 34.86 10.37 -23.81
C PRO A 59 36.28 10.54 -23.28
N MET A 60 37.09 11.31 -24.00
CA MET A 60 38.45 11.69 -23.64
C MET A 60 38.55 13.15 -23.19
N THR A 61 37.56 13.99 -23.49
CA THR A 61 37.53 15.44 -23.20
C THR A 61 36.34 15.84 -22.36
N ASP A 62 36.48 16.94 -21.60
CA ASP A 62 35.42 17.40 -20.70
C ASP A 62 34.19 17.92 -21.47
N SER A 63 33.01 17.83 -20.83
CA SER A 63 31.72 18.13 -21.44
C SER A 63 31.25 19.58 -21.21
N ALA A 64 32.03 20.44 -20.53
CA ALA A 64 31.55 21.77 -20.12
C ALA A 64 31.39 22.77 -21.29
N PRO A 65 32.35 22.92 -22.21
CA PRO A 65 32.16 23.73 -23.43
C PRO A 65 31.01 23.23 -24.30
N VAL A 66 30.77 21.92 -24.28
CA VAL A 66 29.77 21.22 -25.07
C VAL A 66 28.37 21.48 -24.54
N ARG A 67 28.14 21.39 -23.22
CA ARG A 67 26.87 21.81 -22.60
C ARG A 67 26.54 23.27 -22.92
N ALA A 68 27.54 24.15 -22.88
CA ALA A 68 27.35 25.56 -23.23
C ALA A 68 26.97 25.74 -24.72
N ALA A 69 27.56 24.94 -25.62
CA ALA A 69 27.18 24.93 -27.04
C ALA A 69 25.77 24.36 -27.25
N VAL A 70 25.45 23.22 -26.65
CA VAL A 70 24.11 22.59 -26.74
C VAL A 70 23.02 23.49 -26.19
N ALA A 71 23.24 24.12 -25.03
CA ALA A 71 22.28 25.07 -24.47
C ALA A 71 22.02 26.25 -25.42
N LYS A 72 23.03 26.70 -26.18
CA LYS A 72 22.83 27.73 -27.22
C LYS A 72 22.07 27.17 -28.42
N LEU A 73 22.41 25.97 -28.89
CA LEU A 73 21.72 25.29 -30.00
C LEU A 73 20.22 25.15 -29.69
N GLN A 74 19.88 24.66 -28.50
CA GLN A 74 18.50 24.49 -28.04
C GLN A 74 17.72 25.81 -27.95
N ASN A 75 18.38 26.90 -27.58
CA ASN A 75 17.75 28.20 -27.40
C ASN A 75 17.73 29.06 -28.66
N GLY A 76 18.09 28.53 -29.83
CA GLY A 76 18.05 29.32 -31.06
C GLY A 76 19.32 30.14 -31.33
N GLY A 77 20.32 30.11 -30.43
CA GLY A 77 21.50 30.97 -30.49
C GLY A 77 22.62 30.43 -31.37
N ASP A 78 23.48 31.31 -31.86
CA ASP A 78 24.65 30.93 -32.65
C ASP A 78 25.60 30.04 -31.83
N ALA A 79 25.89 28.85 -32.34
CA ALA A 79 26.74 27.86 -31.70
C ALA A 79 27.30 26.84 -32.70
N VAL A 80 28.45 26.26 -32.35
CA VAL A 80 29.03 25.11 -33.04
C VAL A 80 29.34 24.04 -32.02
N LEU A 81 28.97 22.80 -32.35
CA LEU A 81 29.31 21.59 -31.60
C LEU A 81 29.96 20.60 -32.57
N THR A 82 31.19 20.19 -32.26
CA THR A 82 31.90 19.15 -33.01
C THR A 82 32.10 17.93 -32.13
N TYR A 83 32.02 16.74 -32.70
CA TYR A 83 32.25 15.48 -32.01
C TYR A 83 33.16 14.59 -32.86
N TYR A 84 34.15 13.99 -32.22
CA TYR A 84 35.09 13.04 -32.81
C TYR A 84 35.03 11.74 -32.03
N ASN A 85 34.75 10.63 -32.70
CA ASN A 85 34.86 9.30 -32.14
C ASN A 85 35.90 8.49 -32.92
N PHE A 86 37.09 8.39 -32.34
CA PHE A 86 38.13 7.50 -32.82
C PHE A 86 37.73 6.07 -32.45
N HIS A 87 37.84 5.12 -33.36
CA HIS A 87 37.52 3.74 -33.05
C HIS A 87 38.59 2.78 -33.56
N GLN A 88 38.65 1.62 -32.90
CA GLN A 88 39.47 0.49 -33.29
C GLN A 88 38.60 -0.77 -33.30
N TRP A 89 38.43 -1.41 -34.45
CA TRP A 89 37.68 -2.66 -34.57
C TRP A 89 38.62 -3.87 -34.49
N ALA A 90 38.12 -4.99 -33.96
CA ALA A 90 38.82 -6.26 -34.06
C ALA A 90 38.86 -6.68 -35.54
N ALA A 91 40.06 -6.79 -36.13
CA ALA A 91 40.21 -7.15 -37.54
C ALA A 91 39.65 -8.55 -37.79
N ALA A 92 38.53 -8.65 -38.52
CA ALA A 92 38.00 -9.92 -39.00
C ALA A 92 38.85 -10.48 -40.16
N ASP A 93 39.56 -9.61 -40.88
CA ASP A 93 40.46 -9.94 -41.99
C ASP A 93 41.82 -9.24 -41.76
N PRO A 94 42.95 -9.97 -41.71
CA PRO A 94 44.30 -9.41 -41.57
C PRO A 94 44.75 -8.49 -42.73
N GLN A 95 44.00 -8.39 -43.83
CA GLN A 95 44.26 -7.48 -44.95
C GLN A 95 43.36 -6.23 -44.98
N ASP A 96 42.36 -6.15 -44.11
CA ASP A 96 41.49 -4.98 -44.00
C ASP A 96 42.19 -3.89 -43.19
N THR A 97 42.38 -2.71 -43.78
CA THR A 97 43.02 -1.54 -43.14
C THR A 97 42.04 -0.68 -42.34
N ARG A 98 40.77 -1.11 -42.25
CA ARG A 98 39.69 -0.44 -41.50
C ARG A 98 39.69 -0.78 -40.00
N ASP A 99 40.69 -1.47 -39.51
CA ASP A 99 40.87 -1.78 -38.09
C ASP A 99 41.02 -0.53 -37.21
N LYS A 100 41.25 0.64 -37.81
CA LYS A 100 41.23 1.96 -37.15
C LYS A 100 40.42 2.95 -37.98
N GLY A 101 39.69 3.84 -37.32
CA GLY A 101 38.98 4.91 -38.00
C GLY A 101 38.59 6.06 -37.09
N LEU A 102 38.01 7.09 -37.71
CA LEU A 102 37.45 8.25 -37.07
C LEU A 102 36.10 8.56 -37.71
N PHE A 103 35.06 8.55 -36.89
CA PHE A 103 33.79 9.18 -37.23
C PHE A 103 33.74 10.56 -36.58
N ALA A 104 33.34 11.58 -37.33
CA ALA A 104 33.19 12.92 -36.80
C ALA A 104 31.93 13.59 -37.32
N PHE A 105 31.31 14.42 -36.49
CA PHE A 105 30.27 15.34 -36.95
C PHE A 105 30.41 16.74 -36.39
N ARG A 106 29.80 17.69 -37.07
CA ARG A 106 29.71 19.10 -36.68
C ARG A 106 28.30 19.62 -36.87
N LEU A 107 27.70 20.12 -35.79
CA LEU A 107 26.48 20.91 -35.82
C LEU A 107 26.80 22.38 -35.75
N THR A 108 26.22 23.14 -36.67
CA THR A 108 26.37 24.60 -36.74
C THR A 108 24.98 25.23 -36.73
N GLN A 109 24.75 26.09 -35.75
CA GLN A 109 23.60 26.98 -35.73
C GLN A 109 24.04 28.40 -36.00
N LYS A 110 23.41 29.00 -37.01
CA LYS A 110 23.68 30.38 -37.41
C LYS A 110 22.43 31.02 -37.97
N ASP A 111 22.11 32.21 -37.50
CA ASP A 111 20.97 33.01 -38.01
C ASP A 111 19.63 32.22 -37.96
N GLY A 112 19.45 31.37 -36.93
CA GLY A 112 18.25 30.55 -36.74
C GLY A 112 18.16 29.30 -37.64
N VAL A 113 19.21 28.98 -38.40
CA VAL A 113 19.31 27.76 -39.21
C VAL A 113 20.28 26.79 -38.55
N LEU A 114 19.83 25.58 -38.26
CA LEU A 114 20.65 24.47 -37.77
C LEU A 114 21.03 23.56 -38.93
N ALA A 115 22.33 23.31 -39.07
CA ALA A 115 22.88 22.44 -40.09
C ALA A 115 23.90 21.47 -39.50
N TYR A 116 24.02 20.30 -40.14
CA TYR A 116 24.91 19.20 -39.76
C TYR A 116 25.88 18.90 -40.90
N GLN A 117 27.12 18.54 -40.54
CA GLN A 117 28.13 17.99 -41.43
C GLN A 117 28.74 16.75 -40.76
N ASP A 118 29.17 15.77 -41.53
CA ASP A 118 29.91 14.62 -41.05
C ASP A 118 31.05 14.16 -41.95
N ASP A 119 31.90 13.34 -41.36
CA ASP A 119 32.94 12.63 -42.08
C ASP A 119 33.25 11.28 -41.43
N TYR A 120 33.72 10.37 -42.26
CA TYR A 120 34.19 9.06 -41.83
C TYR A 120 35.55 8.79 -42.48
N LEU A 121 36.58 8.68 -41.65
CA LEU A 121 37.95 8.42 -42.06
C LEU A 121 38.37 7.01 -41.61
N THR A 122 39.15 6.33 -42.44
CA THR A 122 39.61 4.95 -42.20
C THR A 122 41.01 4.90 -41.57
N ASP A 123 41.44 5.97 -40.93
CA ASP A 123 42.74 6.06 -40.26
C ASP A 123 42.70 7.14 -39.15
N TRP A 124 43.75 7.20 -38.32
CA TRP A 124 43.90 8.20 -37.25
C TRP A 124 44.83 9.36 -37.63
N GLU A 125 45.51 9.32 -38.77
CA GLU A 125 46.50 10.31 -39.20
C GLU A 125 45.90 11.44 -40.05
N SER A 126 44.71 11.23 -40.57
CA SER A 126 43.95 12.20 -41.35
C SER A 126 43.12 13.10 -40.43
N ALA A 127 43.06 14.39 -40.75
CA ALA A 127 42.20 15.36 -40.09
C ALA A 127 40.98 15.68 -40.96
N VAL A 128 39.82 15.84 -40.33
CA VAL A 128 38.57 16.16 -41.03
C VAL A 128 38.66 17.54 -41.70
N GLN A 129 38.33 17.59 -43.00
CA GLN A 129 38.33 18.83 -43.79
C GLN A 129 36.91 19.41 -43.86
N TRP A 130 36.45 20.04 -42.78
CA TRP A 130 35.08 20.55 -42.64
C TRP A 130 34.65 21.52 -43.75
N GLY A 131 35.57 22.32 -44.30
CA GLY A 131 35.28 23.25 -45.39
C GLY A 131 34.89 22.58 -46.71
N GLU A 132 35.13 21.27 -46.84
CA GLU A 132 34.82 20.48 -48.03
C GLU A 132 33.57 19.59 -47.85
N LYS A 133 32.99 19.54 -46.64
CA LYS A 133 31.84 18.68 -46.33
C LYS A 133 30.50 19.38 -46.61
N PRO A 134 29.51 18.68 -47.17
CA PRO A 134 28.19 19.24 -47.41
C PRO A 134 27.48 19.58 -46.10
N PHE A 135 26.61 20.59 -46.13
CA PHE A 135 25.69 20.90 -45.05
C PHE A 135 24.35 20.22 -45.30
N TYR A 136 23.90 19.45 -44.31
CA TYR A 136 22.57 18.86 -44.23
C TYR A 136 21.71 19.67 -43.27
N ARG A 137 20.39 19.68 -43.49
CA ARG A 137 19.47 20.34 -42.56
C ARG A 137 19.33 19.49 -41.31
N ALA A 138 19.40 20.14 -40.15
CA ALA A 138 19.14 19.51 -38.87
C ALA A 138 18.08 20.27 -38.08
N ALA A 139 17.43 19.60 -37.14
CA ALA A 139 16.39 20.17 -36.30
C ALA A 139 16.36 19.49 -34.92
N ASP A 140 15.65 20.11 -33.98
CA ASP A 140 15.34 19.54 -32.65
C ASP A 140 16.55 18.96 -31.88
N PRO A 141 17.61 19.77 -31.65
CA PRO A 141 18.74 19.34 -30.83
C PRO A 141 18.26 19.12 -29.38
N LYS A 142 18.46 17.93 -28.83
CA LYS A 142 18.08 17.56 -27.46
C LYS A 142 19.26 16.99 -26.71
N LEU A 143 19.44 17.41 -25.47
CA LEU A 143 20.32 16.79 -24.49
C LEU A 143 19.43 16.32 -23.34
N ASN A 144 19.41 15.01 -23.10
CA ASN A 144 18.62 14.45 -22.00
C ASN A 144 19.37 14.50 -20.67
N ASP A 145 18.66 14.17 -19.59
CA ASP A 145 19.19 14.16 -18.22
C ASP A 145 20.29 13.12 -17.99
N CYS A 146 20.56 12.26 -18.98
CA CYS A 146 21.61 11.24 -18.96
C CYS A 146 22.79 11.56 -19.88
N GLY A 147 22.76 12.72 -20.55
CA GLY A 147 23.86 13.23 -21.35
C GLY A 147 23.91 12.74 -22.78
N TYR A 148 22.87 12.09 -23.24
CA TYR A 148 22.74 11.79 -24.65
C TYR A 148 22.25 12.99 -25.42
N PHE A 149 23.02 13.33 -26.44
CA PHE A 149 22.69 14.38 -27.37
C PHE A 149 22.14 13.77 -28.66
N SER A 150 20.98 14.25 -29.10
CA SER A 150 20.32 13.83 -30.33
C SER A 150 19.81 15.02 -31.15
N PHE A 151 19.62 14.82 -32.45
CA PHE A 151 19.00 15.79 -33.35
C PHE A 151 18.38 15.07 -34.55
N LEU A 152 17.38 15.70 -35.18
CA LEU A 152 16.78 15.27 -36.43
C LEU A 152 17.64 15.74 -37.60
N PHE A 153 17.79 14.90 -38.62
CA PHE A 153 18.48 15.25 -39.87
C PHE A 153 17.62 14.87 -41.08
N GLU A 154 17.68 15.68 -42.14
CA GLU A 154 17.04 15.35 -43.42
C GLU A 154 18.05 14.63 -44.34
N ASP A 155 17.94 13.30 -44.46
CA ASP A 155 18.51 12.55 -45.59
C ASP A 155 17.39 12.07 -46.53
N ASN A 156 17.70 11.91 -47.82
CA ASN A 156 16.75 11.84 -48.94
C ASN A 156 15.76 10.66 -48.91
N ASP A 157 15.87 9.71 -47.98
CA ASP A 157 15.03 8.51 -47.93
C ASP A 157 14.25 8.29 -46.59
N ALA A 158 14.49 9.09 -45.54
CA ALA A 158 13.81 8.93 -44.24
C ALA A 158 13.71 10.25 -43.44
N PRO A 159 12.62 11.03 -43.57
CA PRO A 159 12.53 12.40 -43.02
C PRO A 159 12.35 12.52 -41.49
N ASN A 160 12.56 11.46 -40.69
CA ASN A 160 12.27 11.45 -39.24
C ASN A 160 13.34 10.74 -38.37
N ASP A 161 14.52 10.41 -38.90
CA ASP A 161 15.54 9.70 -38.11
C ASP A 161 16.27 10.67 -37.17
N ARG A 162 16.41 10.28 -35.89
CA ARG A 162 17.28 10.96 -34.92
C ARG A 162 18.68 10.35 -34.98
N TYR A 163 19.69 11.18 -35.17
CA TYR A 163 21.08 10.78 -34.92
C TYR A 163 21.37 10.92 -33.42
N LEU A 164 21.92 9.88 -32.80
CA LEU A 164 22.29 9.86 -31.39
C LEU A 164 23.81 9.88 -31.27
N PHE A 165 24.37 10.97 -30.76
CA PHE A 165 25.80 11.09 -30.58
C PHE A 165 26.13 11.96 -29.38
N PHE A 166 26.27 11.35 -28.20
CA PHE A 166 27.09 11.84 -27.08
C PHE A 166 26.77 10.98 -25.85
N CYS A 167 27.73 10.62 -25.01
CA CYS A 167 27.50 10.07 -23.67
C CYS A 167 28.68 10.52 -22.80
N PRO A 168 28.57 11.60 -22.01
CA PRO A 168 29.70 12.12 -21.25
C PRO A 168 29.94 11.30 -19.98
N GLU A 169 31.21 10.94 -19.73
CA GLU A 169 31.68 10.34 -18.48
C GLU A 169 31.76 11.36 -17.33
N ASP A 170 31.77 12.66 -17.65
CA ASP A 170 31.93 13.72 -16.67
C ASP A 170 30.59 14.43 -16.37
N ARG A 171 30.00 13.99 -15.25
CA ARG A 171 29.05 14.71 -14.36
C ARG A 171 27.55 14.64 -14.66
N TYR A 172 26.98 13.51 -14.26
CA TYR A 172 25.68 13.49 -13.58
C TYR A 172 25.89 13.12 -12.12
N GLU A 173 25.03 13.62 -11.22
CA GLU A 173 25.08 13.21 -9.82
C GLU A 173 24.86 11.69 -9.75
N GLY A 174 25.86 10.97 -9.24
CA GLY A 174 25.86 9.51 -9.21
C GLY A 174 26.14 8.81 -10.55
N TYR A 175 26.84 9.45 -11.50
CA TYR A 175 27.11 8.86 -12.83
C TYR A 175 27.81 7.50 -12.76
N ASN A 176 28.89 7.38 -11.98
CA ASN A 176 29.65 6.12 -11.90
C ASN A 176 28.76 4.99 -11.35
N GLU A 177 27.92 5.31 -10.36
CA GLU A 177 26.94 4.39 -9.80
C GLU A 177 25.90 3.99 -10.85
N ARG A 178 25.31 4.94 -11.58
CA ARG A 178 24.34 4.69 -12.66
C ARG A 178 24.93 3.94 -13.84
N TYR A 179 26.16 4.24 -14.22
CA TYR A 179 26.88 3.55 -15.29
C TYR A 179 27.17 2.10 -14.89
N ALA A 180 27.67 1.88 -13.67
CA ALA A 180 27.86 0.53 -13.15
C ALA A 180 26.55 -0.26 -13.12
N LEU A 181 25.43 0.37 -12.73
CA LEU A 181 24.10 -0.24 -12.79
C LEU A 181 23.70 -0.58 -14.22
N THR A 182 23.94 0.34 -15.16
CA THR A 182 23.60 0.18 -16.57
C THR A 182 24.40 -0.96 -17.20
N GLU A 183 25.71 -0.95 -17.06
CA GLU A 183 26.60 -1.98 -17.60
C GLU A 183 26.32 -3.36 -16.99
N THR A 184 26.09 -3.42 -15.68
CA THR A 184 25.94 -4.71 -14.99
C THR A 184 24.57 -5.33 -15.22
N TYR A 185 23.51 -4.52 -15.18
CA TYR A 185 22.13 -5.02 -15.09
C TYR A 185 21.23 -4.64 -16.26
N LEU A 186 21.54 -3.59 -17.02
CA LEU A 186 20.70 -3.14 -18.15
C LEU A 186 21.26 -3.53 -19.51
N GLN A 187 22.59 -3.49 -19.70
CA GLN A 187 23.23 -3.95 -20.95
C GLN A 187 22.88 -5.39 -21.31
N PRO A 188 22.83 -6.36 -20.37
CA PRO A 188 22.49 -7.74 -20.73
C PRO A 188 21.04 -7.90 -21.22
N ILE A 189 20.21 -6.86 -21.10
CA ILE A 189 18.82 -6.81 -21.59
C ILE A 189 18.61 -5.73 -22.64
N ALA A 190 19.66 -5.11 -23.21
CA ALA A 190 19.54 -3.96 -24.10
C ALA A 190 18.58 -4.20 -25.29
N TRP A 191 18.60 -5.41 -25.87
CA TRP A 191 17.68 -5.78 -26.95
C TRP A 191 16.22 -5.99 -26.54
N GLN A 192 15.95 -6.10 -25.23
CA GLN A 192 14.64 -6.38 -24.63
C GLN A 192 14.32 -5.40 -23.49
N CYS A 193 14.96 -4.23 -23.48
CA CYS A 193 14.76 -3.21 -22.44
C CYS A 193 13.35 -2.59 -22.48
N TYR A 194 12.55 -2.92 -23.50
CA TYR A 194 11.13 -2.57 -23.61
C TYR A 194 10.19 -3.53 -22.85
N CYS A 195 10.69 -4.66 -22.33
CA CYS A 195 9.91 -5.54 -21.46
C CYS A 195 9.53 -4.82 -20.16
N ASN A 196 8.37 -5.16 -19.61
CA ASN A 196 7.91 -4.60 -18.34
C ASN A 196 8.37 -5.45 -17.14
N PHE A 197 8.93 -6.64 -17.40
CA PHE A 197 9.37 -7.62 -16.39
C PHE A 197 8.28 -7.89 -15.34
N THR A 198 7.04 -7.95 -15.80
CA THR A 198 5.86 -8.14 -14.96
C THR A 198 5.63 -9.59 -14.60
N ASP A 199 6.22 -10.53 -15.32
CA ASP A 199 6.06 -11.96 -15.08
C ASP A 199 7.34 -12.70 -15.52
N PRO A 200 7.84 -13.72 -14.78
CA PRO A 200 8.92 -14.58 -15.26
C PRO A 200 8.65 -15.22 -16.64
N GLU A 201 7.40 -15.45 -17.02
CA GLU A 201 7.05 -16.00 -18.33
C GLU A 201 7.17 -14.97 -19.49
N GLU A 202 7.18 -13.67 -19.20
CA GLU A 202 7.39 -12.60 -20.19
C GLU A 202 8.74 -12.76 -20.92
N ILE A 203 9.74 -13.32 -20.22
CA ILE A 203 11.07 -13.65 -20.74
C ILE A 203 10.96 -14.56 -21.98
N THR A 204 9.94 -15.42 -22.01
CA THR A 204 9.76 -16.43 -23.05
C THR A 204 8.69 -16.09 -24.08
N ALA A 205 7.66 -15.32 -23.72
CA ALA A 205 6.48 -15.15 -24.57
C ALA A 205 6.74 -14.36 -25.87
N ASN A 206 7.57 -13.31 -25.83
CA ASN A 206 7.84 -12.44 -27.00
C ASN A 206 9.30 -11.97 -27.15
N ALA A 207 10.12 -12.15 -26.12
CA ALA A 207 11.43 -11.49 -25.99
C ALA A 207 12.62 -12.46 -25.89
N TRP A 208 12.36 -13.77 -25.87
CA TRP A 208 13.35 -14.81 -25.53
C TRP A 208 14.61 -14.73 -26.39
N LEU A 209 14.46 -14.43 -27.68
CA LEU A 209 15.56 -14.38 -28.62
C LEU A 209 16.53 -13.24 -28.28
N GLY A 210 16.02 -12.07 -27.89
CA GLY A 210 16.88 -10.94 -27.52
C GLY A 210 17.61 -11.17 -26.19
N PHE A 211 16.95 -11.79 -25.20
CA PHE A 211 17.61 -12.19 -23.96
C PHE A 211 18.69 -13.24 -24.21
N PHE A 212 18.35 -14.30 -24.95
CA PHE A 212 19.29 -15.35 -25.27
C PHE A 212 20.51 -14.80 -26.02
N ILE A 213 20.31 -14.00 -27.08
CA ILE A 213 21.42 -13.40 -27.85
C ILE A 213 22.31 -12.52 -26.97
N SER A 214 21.72 -11.73 -26.07
CA SER A 214 22.49 -10.80 -25.22
C SER A 214 23.29 -11.53 -24.12
N LEU A 215 22.85 -12.73 -23.73
CA LEU A 215 23.43 -13.51 -22.63
C LEU A 215 24.28 -14.69 -23.11
N TYR A 216 24.18 -15.09 -24.38
CA TYR A 216 24.87 -16.24 -24.94
C TYR A 216 26.31 -15.89 -25.30
N GLU A 217 27.27 -16.58 -24.68
CA GLU A 217 28.71 -16.34 -24.86
C GLU A 217 29.33 -17.13 -26.03
N GLY A 218 28.54 -17.93 -26.74
CA GLY A 218 29.01 -18.74 -27.87
C GLY A 218 28.75 -18.12 -29.24
N ASP A 219 29.31 -18.73 -30.29
CA ASP A 219 28.99 -18.35 -31.66
C ASP A 219 27.56 -18.76 -32.01
N LEU A 220 26.74 -17.79 -32.41
CA LEU A 220 25.41 -18.06 -32.91
C LEU A 220 25.50 -18.60 -34.35
N PRO A 221 24.68 -19.59 -34.73
CA PRO A 221 24.56 -20.01 -36.12
C PRO A 221 23.89 -18.89 -36.93
N MET A 222 24.71 -18.05 -37.56
CA MET A 222 24.30 -16.80 -38.20
C MET A 222 24.21 -16.87 -39.74
N ASP A 223 24.51 -18.03 -40.33
CA ASP A 223 24.80 -18.15 -41.76
C ASP A 223 23.57 -18.42 -42.66
N SER A 224 22.34 -18.43 -42.11
CA SER A 224 21.11 -18.74 -42.85
C SER A 224 19.92 -17.91 -42.36
N GLU A 225 18.94 -17.63 -43.25
CA GLU A 225 17.70 -16.86 -42.94
C GLU A 225 16.89 -17.44 -41.76
N THR A 226 17.05 -18.73 -41.50
CA THR A 226 16.49 -19.44 -40.35
C THR A 226 17.58 -20.27 -39.69
N ALA A 227 17.58 -20.31 -38.36
CA ALA A 227 18.48 -21.13 -37.56
C ALA A 227 17.71 -21.82 -36.43
N SER A 228 18.29 -22.87 -35.85
CA SER A 228 17.64 -23.66 -34.79
C SER A 228 18.54 -23.68 -33.55
N LEU A 229 17.97 -23.37 -32.39
CA LEU A 229 18.68 -23.40 -31.10
C LEU A 229 18.23 -24.60 -30.25
N PRO A 230 19.16 -25.42 -29.72
CA PRO A 230 18.80 -26.49 -28.79
C PRO A 230 18.23 -25.95 -27.49
N LEU A 231 17.08 -26.48 -27.07
CA LEU A 231 16.43 -26.13 -25.80
C LEU A 231 17.37 -26.30 -24.59
N PRO A 232 18.21 -27.35 -24.49
CA PRO A 232 19.18 -27.46 -23.38
C PRO A 232 20.17 -26.29 -23.30
N GLU A 233 20.62 -25.74 -24.44
CA GLU A 233 21.53 -24.58 -24.44
C GLU A 233 20.78 -23.29 -24.08
N MET A 234 19.52 -23.16 -24.50
CA MET A 234 18.64 -22.07 -24.05
C MET A 234 18.45 -22.07 -22.53
N LEU A 235 18.12 -23.24 -21.96
CA LEU A 235 17.97 -23.40 -20.51
C LEU A 235 19.27 -23.08 -19.76
N LYS A 236 20.40 -23.60 -20.25
CA LYS A 236 21.72 -23.34 -19.67
C LYS A 236 22.10 -21.85 -19.68
N THR A 237 21.65 -21.10 -20.68
CA THR A 237 21.94 -19.66 -20.81
C THR A 237 21.02 -18.81 -19.95
N LEU A 238 19.71 -19.13 -19.92
CA LEU A 238 18.70 -18.30 -19.27
C LEU A 238 18.54 -18.63 -17.77
N LEU A 239 18.53 -19.91 -17.36
CA LEU A 239 18.29 -20.29 -15.94
C LEU A 239 19.23 -19.63 -14.92
N PRO A 240 20.52 -19.41 -15.22
CA PRO A 240 21.41 -18.73 -14.27
C PRO A 240 21.07 -17.26 -14.07
N ARG A 241 20.37 -16.62 -15.02
CA ARG A 241 20.17 -15.17 -15.07
C ARG A 241 18.80 -14.71 -14.56
N PHE A 242 17.82 -15.62 -14.46
CA PHE A 242 16.46 -15.30 -14.06
C PHE A 242 16.01 -16.13 -12.85
N GLU A 243 15.18 -15.53 -11.99
CA GLU A 243 14.52 -16.22 -10.87
C GLU A 243 13.29 -16.99 -11.37
N ILE A 244 13.53 -18.09 -12.09
CA ILE A 244 12.52 -18.99 -12.66
C ILE A 244 12.96 -20.45 -12.49
N SER A 245 12.00 -21.36 -12.26
CA SER A 245 12.32 -22.79 -12.18
C SER A 245 12.59 -23.38 -13.57
N GLU A 246 13.41 -24.44 -13.67
CA GLU A 246 13.62 -25.14 -14.94
C GLU A 246 12.30 -25.65 -15.53
N THR A 247 11.41 -26.18 -14.68
CA THR A 247 10.09 -26.67 -15.13
C THR A 247 9.27 -25.55 -15.75
N ALA A 248 9.19 -24.39 -15.11
CA ALA A 248 8.45 -23.24 -15.61
C ALA A 248 9.07 -22.71 -16.91
N LEU A 249 10.39 -22.47 -16.92
CA LEU A 249 11.08 -21.97 -18.11
C LEU A 249 10.95 -22.94 -19.29
N ARG A 250 11.10 -24.24 -19.06
CA ARG A 250 10.93 -25.26 -20.09
C ARG A 250 9.50 -25.27 -20.62
N ALA A 251 8.50 -25.22 -19.74
CA ALA A 251 7.11 -25.17 -20.15
C ALA A 251 6.87 -23.99 -21.10
N SER A 252 7.35 -22.80 -20.74
CA SER A 252 7.14 -21.61 -21.57
C SER A 252 7.96 -21.60 -22.86
N LEU A 253 9.16 -22.16 -22.89
CA LEU A 253 9.92 -22.31 -24.14
C LEU A 253 9.28 -23.33 -25.10
N THR A 254 8.58 -24.35 -24.58
CA THR A 254 7.91 -25.36 -25.41
C THR A 254 6.59 -24.88 -26.03
N THR A 255 6.07 -23.71 -25.63
CA THR A 255 4.89 -23.09 -26.26
C THR A 255 5.24 -22.17 -27.43
N LEU A 256 6.54 -21.93 -27.68
CA LEU A 256 7.01 -21.12 -28.79
C LEU A 256 6.59 -21.71 -30.14
N GLU A 257 6.12 -20.86 -31.06
CA GLU A 257 5.72 -21.28 -32.43
C GLU A 257 6.85 -22.01 -33.18
N GLY A 258 8.10 -21.63 -32.92
CA GLY A 258 9.30 -22.24 -33.49
C GLY A 258 9.73 -23.56 -32.87
N TYR A 259 9.11 -24.01 -31.77
CA TYR A 259 9.54 -25.22 -31.07
C TYR A 259 9.28 -26.50 -31.88
N ARG A 260 10.23 -27.44 -31.78
CA ARG A 260 10.21 -28.75 -32.44
C ARG A 260 10.47 -29.84 -31.40
N ALA A 261 9.42 -30.58 -31.05
CA ALA A 261 9.51 -31.62 -30.03
C ALA A 261 10.40 -32.80 -30.45
N GLU A 262 10.59 -33.04 -31.75
CA GLU A 262 11.38 -34.16 -32.26
C GLU A 262 12.89 -33.96 -32.07
N THR A 263 13.33 -32.71 -32.10
CA THR A 263 14.75 -32.32 -32.01
C THR A 263 15.09 -31.56 -30.74
N ASP A 264 14.08 -31.21 -29.93
CA ASP A 264 14.21 -30.36 -28.75
C ASP A 264 14.89 -29.02 -29.09
N THR A 265 14.45 -28.39 -30.17
CA THR A 265 15.00 -27.14 -30.70
C THR A 265 13.93 -26.09 -30.95
N VAL A 266 14.31 -24.82 -30.95
CA VAL A 266 13.48 -23.69 -31.36
C VAL A 266 14.05 -23.08 -32.63
N ASP A 267 13.26 -23.11 -33.70
CA ASP A 267 13.55 -22.43 -34.96
C ASP A 267 13.29 -20.92 -34.81
N TYR A 268 14.22 -20.09 -35.26
CA TYR A 268 14.10 -18.63 -35.24
C TYR A 268 14.58 -18.00 -36.55
N TYR A 269 14.05 -16.81 -36.84
CA TYR A 269 14.40 -16.01 -38.02
C TYR A 269 15.61 -15.12 -37.72
N THR A 270 16.60 -15.09 -38.63
CA THR A 270 17.83 -14.29 -38.47
C THR A 270 17.82 -12.99 -39.28
N GLY A 271 16.85 -12.82 -40.19
CA GLY A 271 16.79 -11.68 -41.11
C GLY A 271 16.33 -10.38 -40.45
N GLY A 272 16.94 -9.26 -40.83
CA GLY A 272 16.51 -7.92 -40.40
C GLY A 272 17.27 -7.32 -39.20
N ARG A 273 18.58 -7.57 -39.07
CA ARG A 273 19.44 -6.94 -38.03
C ARG A 273 19.95 -5.55 -38.41
N GLY A 274 19.13 -4.74 -39.07
CA GLY A 274 19.45 -3.35 -39.42
C GLY A 274 18.76 -2.40 -38.46
N GLY A 275 19.37 -2.15 -37.30
CA GLY A 275 18.88 -1.19 -36.31
C GLY A 275 19.92 -0.98 -35.21
N LEU A 276 20.05 0.26 -34.72
CA LEU A 276 20.86 0.56 -33.55
C LEU A 276 20.28 -0.18 -32.33
N THR A 277 21.14 -0.85 -31.56
CA THR A 277 20.75 -1.49 -30.30
C THR A 277 20.14 -0.45 -29.37
N PRO A 278 18.96 -0.69 -28.78
CA PRO A 278 18.40 0.21 -27.79
C PRO A 278 19.40 0.43 -26.66
N LEU A 279 19.49 1.66 -26.17
CA LEU A 279 20.45 2.02 -25.13
C LEU A 279 19.69 2.30 -23.83
N PRO A 280 19.55 1.29 -22.94
CA PRO A 280 18.97 1.52 -21.64
C PRO A 280 19.95 2.30 -20.75
N PHE A 281 19.43 3.06 -19.79
CA PHE A 281 20.24 3.78 -18.82
C PHE A 281 19.56 3.80 -17.45
N ALA A 282 20.33 3.61 -16.38
CA ALA A 282 19.82 3.69 -15.02
C ALA A 282 19.61 5.15 -14.61
N GLU A 283 18.42 5.48 -14.12
CA GLU A 283 18.09 6.79 -13.55
C GLU A 283 18.34 6.79 -12.04
N SER A 284 17.79 5.79 -11.34
CA SER A 284 17.95 5.65 -9.90
C SER A 284 17.91 4.18 -9.53
N ALA A 285 18.46 3.84 -8.37
CA ALA A 285 18.28 2.53 -7.80
C ALA A 285 18.04 2.60 -6.30
N VAL A 286 17.15 1.75 -5.82
CA VAL A 286 16.88 1.55 -4.40
C VAL A 286 17.23 0.11 -4.08
N GLN A 287 18.16 -0.07 -3.13
CA GLN A 287 18.47 -1.39 -2.60
C GLN A 287 17.71 -1.61 -1.30
N GLN A 288 16.97 -2.70 -1.22
CA GLN A 288 16.31 -3.21 -0.02
C GLN A 288 16.82 -4.63 0.17
N GLY A 289 17.62 -4.85 1.22
CA GLY A 289 18.34 -6.10 1.49
C GLY A 289 19.06 -6.69 0.28
N ASP A 290 18.58 -7.82 -0.23
CA ASP A 290 19.19 -8.50 -1.39
C ASP A 290 18.55 -8.10 -2.73
N LEU A 291 17.46 -7.34 -2.73
CA LEU A 291 16.83 -6.79 -3.93
C LEU A 291 17.36 -5.39 -4.27
N LEU A 292 17.67 -5.20 -5.55
CA LEU A 292 18.07 -3.95 -6.17
C LEU A 292 17.06 -3.59 -7.25
N GLN A 293 16.29 -2.54 -7.00
CA GLN A 293 15.31 -2.00 -7.93
C GLN A 293 15.91 -0.84 -8.69
N ILE A 294 15.95 -0.93 -10.01
CA ILE A 294 16.60 0.03 -10.91
C ILE A 294 15.51 0.65 -11.77
N ARG A 295 15.26 1.96 -11.58
CA ARG A 295 14.47 2.75 -12.52
C ARG A 295 15.35 3.12 -13.69
N TYR A 296 14.85 2.92 -14.90
CA TYR A 296 15.65 3.10 -16.10
C TYR A 296 14.83 3.68 -17.25
N GLY A 297 15.50 4.39 -18.16
CA GLY A 297 14.94 4.83 -19.43
C GLY A 297 15.54 4.06 -20.60
N VAL A 298 14.90 4.17 -21.77
CA VAL A 298 15.38 3.56 -23.01
C VAL A 298 15.40 4.58 -24.12
N MET A 299 16.50 4.65 -24.85
CA MET A 299 16.60 5.47 -26.05
C MET A 299 16.38 4.63 -27.31
N GLY A 300 15.44 5.08 -28.16
CA GLY A 300 15.10 4.46 -29.44
C GLY A 300 15.35 5.37 -30.65
N LEU A 301 15.13 4.84 -31.86
CA LEU A 301 15.34 5.53 -33.15
C LEU A 301 14.18 6.41 -33.62
N SER A 302 12.98 6.28 -33.03
CA SER A 302 11.80 7.09 -33.37
C SER A 302 11.69 8.34 -32.50
N ALA A 303 10.96 9.35 -33.00
CA ALA A 303 10.91 10.74 -32.51
C ALA A 303 10.62 10.98 -31.02
N ASP A 304 10.15 9.96 -30.28
CA ASP A 304 9.76 10.04 -28.87
C ASP A 304 10.78 9.29 -28.00
N ASP A 305 11.53 10.03 -27.18
CA ASP A 305 12.23 9.46 -26.03
C ASP A 305 11.17 8.75 -25.18
N LEU A 306 11.33 7.45 -24.89
CA LEU A 306 10.41 6.78 -23.98
C LEU A 306 10.65 7.30 -22.56
N PRO A 307 9.59 7.61 -21.80
CA PRO A 307 9.72 8.14 -20.45
C PRO A 307 10.50 7.19 -19.51
N VAL A 308 11.11 7.77 -18.47
CA VAL A 308 11.94 7.14 -17.43
C VAL A 308 11.14 6.32 -16.40
N ASP A 309 10.00 5.74 -16.79
CA ASP A 309 9.07 5.08 -15.88
C ASP A 309 9.24 3.54 -15.81
N ARG A 310 10.28 3.00 -16.43
CA ARG A 310 10.55 1.54 -16.42
C ARG A 310 11.28 1.14 -15.15
N LEU A 311 11.00 -0.08 -14.72
CA LEU A 311 11.60 -0.68 -13.56
C LEU A 311 12.19 -2.04 -13.90
N LEU A 312 13.37 -2.32 -13.38
CA LEU A 312 14.00 -3.63 -13.38
C LEU A 312 14.31 -4.00 -11.94
N THR A 313 13.95 -5.22 -11.53
CA THR A 313 14.35 -5.74 -10.22
C THR A 313 15.39 -6.85 -10.37
N VAL A 314 16.45 -6.76 -9.55
CA VAL A 314 17.55 -7.72 -9.52
C VAL A 314 17.76 -8.22 -8.10
N ARG A 315 17.90 -9.54 -7.92
CA ARG A 315 18.35 -10.14 -6.65
C ARG A 315 19.85 -10.33 -6.66
N LEU A 316 20.52 -9.79 -5.65
CA LEU A 316 21.95 -9.90 -5.39
C LEU A 316 22.22 -11.18 -4.59
N GLN A 317 23.28 -11.90 -4.95
CA GLN A 317 23.69 -13.14 -4.29
C GLN A 317 24.96 -12.90 -3.46
N GLU A 318 25.13 -13.65 -2.37
CA GLU A 318 26.30 -13.49 -1.47
C GLU A 318 27.65 -13.71 -2.15
N ASP A 319 27.69 -14.49 -3.23
CA ASP A 319 28.89 -14.78 -4.03
C ASP A 319 29.23 -13.68 -5.05
N GLY A 320 28.46 -12.60 -5.08
CA GLY A 320 28.57 -11.51 -6.05
C GLY A 320 27.82 -11.76 -7.36
N GLY A 321 27.13 -12.90 -7.49
CA GLY A 321 26.19 -13.18 -8.56
C GLY A 321 24.89 -12.38 -8.43
N TRP A 322 24.03 -12.48 -9.43
CA TRP A 322 22.73 -11.82 -9.43
C TRP A 322 21.75 -12.47 -10.40
N LYS A 323 20.44 -12.25 -10.18
CA LYS A 323 19.35 -12.72 -11.05
C LYS A 323 18.28 -11.65 -11.26
N TYR A 324 17.71 -11.59 -12.45
CA TYR A 324 16.51 -10.80 -12.71
C TYR A 324 15.29 -11.43 -12.04
N VAL A 325 14.51 -10.59 -11.38
CA VAL A 325 13.29 -10.95 -10.65
C VAL A 325 12.12 -10.24 -11.30
N SER A 326 10.95 -10.89 -11.27
CA SER A 326 9.74 -10.24 -11.69
C SER A 326 9.39 -9.05 -10.79
N ASN A 327 9.05 -7.92 -11.41
CA ASN A 327 8.61 -6.71 -10.72
C ASN A 327 7.30 -6.93 -9.93
N THR A 328 6.49 -7.92 -10.28
CA THR A 328 5.27 -8.30 -9.55
C THR A 328 5.54 -9.05 -8.26
N GLN A 329 6.65 -9.79 -8.19
CA GLN A 329 7.03 -10.59 -7.03
C GLN A 329 7.84 -9.78 -6.00
N ALA A 330 8.35 -8.61 -6.40
CA ALA A 330 9.17 -7.75 -5.57
C ALA A 330 8.38 -6.57 -4.99
N PRO A 331 8.67 -6.15 -3.74
CA PRO A 331 8.06 -4.95 -3.17
C PRO A 331 8.44 -3.71 -3.98
N GLN A 332 7.48 -2.87 -4.33
CA GLN A 332 7.61 -1.68 -5.16
C GLN A 332 7.70 -0.43 -4.30
N THR A 333 8.75 0.37 -4.45
CA THR A 333 8.93 1.58 -3.62
C THR A 333 8.76 2.88 -4.40
N THR A 334 7.92 3.78 -3.88
CA THR A 334 7.71 5.13 -4.44
C THR A 334 8.85 6.08 -4.07
N ALA A 335 8.90 7.27 -4.68
CA ALA A 335 9.90 8.29 -4.36
C ALA A 335 9.80 8.77 -2.89
N GLU A 336 8.60 8.71 -2.30
CA GLU A 336 8.30 9.06 -0.91
C GLU A 336 8.64 7.94 0.07
N GLY A 337 9.18 6.81 -0.42
CA GLY A 337 9.61 5.66 0.39
C GLY A 337 8.47 4.73 0.81
N VAL A 338 7.27 4.86 0.23
CA VAL A 338 6.16 3.95 0.46
C VAL A 338 6.41 2.67 -0.32
N THR A 339 6.32 1.52 0.33
CA THR A 339 6.55 0.22 -0.31
C THR A 339 5.26 -0.57 -0.46
N GLU A 340 4.99 -1.10 -1.65
CA GLU A 340 3.80 -1.88 -1.98
C GLU A 340 4.18 -3.30 -2.41
N LEU A 341 3.47 -4.32 -1.95
CA LEU A 341 3.67 -5.71 -2.39
C LEU A 341 2.33 -6.37 -2.66
N LYS A 342 2.15 -6.93 -3.84
CA LYS A 342 1.00 -7.78 -4.16
C LYS A 342 1.22 -9.17 -3.60
N ILE A 343 0.38 -9.57 -2.65
CA ILE A 343 0.59 -10.81 -1.89
C ILE A 343 0.49 -12.03 -2.80
N SER A 344 -0.50 -12.10 -3.69
CA SER A 344 -0.73 -13.25 -4.58
C SER A 344 0.43 -13.54 -5.52
N GLU A 345 1.13 -12.49 -5.95
CA GLU A 345 2.25 -12.61 -6.90
C GLU A 345 3.54 -12.96 -6.15
N ALA A 346 3.67 -12.57 -4.87
CA ALA A 346 4.89 -12.76 -4.07
C ALA A 346 4.99 -14.11 -3.33
N LEU A 347 4.01 -15.02 -3.46
CA LEU A 347 3.99 -16.26 -2.69
C LEU A 347 5.12 -17.23 -3.09
N PRO A 348 5.60 -18.08 -2.15
CA PRO A 348 6.53 -19.15 -2.48
C PRO A 348 5.97 -20.10 -3.52
N GLN A 349 6.83 -20.59 -4.41
CA GLN A 349 6.46 -21.61 -5.38
C GLN A 349 5.90 -22.87 -4.70
N GLY A 350 4.81 -23.41 -5.26
CA GLY A 350 4.14 -24.60 -4.74
C GLY A 350 3.33 -24.34 -3.46
N CYS A 351 2.89 -23.10 -3.24
CA CYS A 351 1.96 -22.73 -2.18
C CYS A 351 0.74 -22.02 -2.78
N LEU A 352 -0.46 -22.54 -2.49
CA LEU A 352 -1.72 -21.93 -2.89
C LEU A 352 -2.39 -21.31 -1.66
N PRO A 353 -2.65 -20.00 -1.62
CA PRO A 353 -3.22 -19.35 -0.45
C PRO A 353 -4.68 -19.76 -0.27
N LEU A 354 -5.12 -19.99 0.97
CA LEU A 354 -6.50 -20.43 1.23
C LEU A 354 -7.57 -19.42 0.82
N TYR A 355 -7.27 -18.12 0.84
CA TYR A 355 -8.21 -17.10 0.39
C TYR A 355 -8.50 -17.14 -1.13
N ALA A 356 -7.67 -17.84 -1.92
CA ALA A 356 -7.84 -18.02 -3.36
C ALA A 356 -8.50 -19.37 -3.71
N ASP A 357 -9.01 -20.10 -2.73
CA ASP A 357 -9.77 -21.31 -2.96
C ASP A 357 -11.05 -20.97 -3.75
N PRO A 358 -11.29 -21.61 -4.91
CA PRO A 358 -12.46 -21.31 -5.74
C PRO A 358 -13.77 -21.93 -5.21
N SER A 359 -13.74 -22.69 -4.11
CA SER A 359 -14.93 -23.35 -3.58
C SER A 359 -15.85 -22.37 -2.85
N GLU A 360 -17.15 -22.40 -3.20
CA GLU A 360 -18.18 -21.60 -2.53
C GLU A 360 -18.34 -21.98 -1.03
N ASP A 361 -17.88 -23.17 -0.64
CA ASP A 361 -17.92 -23.69 0.74
C ASP A 361 -16.88 -23.03 1.67
N LEU A 362 -15.89 -22.30 1.12
CA LEU A 362 -14.81 -21.63 1.85
C LEU A 362 -14.76 -20.16 1.46
N PRO A 363 -15.55 -19.28 2.10
CA PRO A 363 -15.50 -17.85 1.79
C PRO A 363 -14.09 -17.31 2.08
N GLY A 364 -13.44 -16.79 1.03
CA GLY A 364 -12.05 -16.32 1.08
C GLY A 364 -11.79 -15.26 2.16
N SER A 365 -12.82 -14.50 2.55
CA SER A 365 -12.77 -13.51 3.63
C SER A 365 -12.46 -14.10 5.03
N LEU A 366 -12.78 -15.37 5.29
CA LEU A 366 -12.46 -16.03 6.57
C LEU A 366 -11.00 -16.51 6.68
N TYR A 367 -10.33 -16.64 5.53
CA TYR A 367 -8.96 -17.13 5.41
C TYR A 367 -8.00 -16.06 4.88
N ARG A 368 -8.38 -14.79 5.05
CA ARG A 368 -7.59 -13.64 4.63
C ARG A 368 -6.21 -13.62 5.27
N PRO A 369 -5.19 -13.06 4.58
CA PRO A 369 -3.94 -12.71 5.23
C PRO A 369 -4.18 -11.74 6.39
N ALA A 370 -3.27 -11.74 7.35
CA ALA A 370 -3.32 -10.86 8.51
C ALA A 370 -1.95 -10.24 8.79
N LEU A 371 -1.93 -9.21 9.63
CA LEU A 371 -0.70 -8.63 10.18
C LEU A 371 -0.57 -9.05 11.64
N LEU A 372 0.58 -9.62 11.99
CA LEU A 372 0.97 -9.85 13.37
C LEU A 372 1.33 -8.52 14.05
N GLN A 373 1.45 -8.52 15.38
CA GLN A 373 1.69 -7.30 16.16
C GLN A 373 3.00 -6.59 15.79
N ASP A 374 3.99 -7.32 15.29
CA ASP A 374 5.27 -6.77 14.80
C ASP A 374 5.23 -6.30 13.33
N GLY A 375 4.12 -6.50 12.62
CA GLY A 375 3.94 -6.18 11.21
C GLY A 375 4.29 -7.32 10.24
N THR A 376 4.60 -8.51 10.73
CA THR A 376 4.76 -9.71 9.89
C THR A 376 3.44 -10.02 9.19
N VAL A 377 3.45 -10.18 7.86
CA VAL A 377 2.29 -10.71 7.13
C VAL A 377 2.21 -12.20 7.37
N ALA A 378 1.05 -12.70 7.76
CA ALA A 378 0.79 -14.10 8.01
C ALA A 378 -0.43 -14.58 7.22
N LEU A 379 -0.34 -15.74 6.56
CA LEU A 379 -1.49 -16.37 5.90
C LEU A 379 -1.36 -17.89 5.88
N LEU A 380 -2.48 -18.56 5.65
CA LEU A 380 -2.52 -20.02 5.46
C LEU A 380 -2.51 -20.37 3.97
N ALA A 381 -1.75 -21.41 3.62
CA ALA A 381 -1.68 -21.94 2.28
C ALA A 381 -1.71 -23.48 2.25
N VAL A 382 -2.20 -24.04 1.14
CA VAL A 382 -2.03 -25.44 0.78
C VAL A 382 -0.67 -25.63 0.13
N LYS A 383 0.09 -26.64 0.57
CA LYS A 383 1.33 -27.03 -0.08
C LYS A 383 1.04 -27.92 -1.31
N GLY A 384 1.41 -27.44 -2.48
CA GLY A 384 1.22 -28.11 -3.78
C GLY A 384 0.63 -27.18 -4.83
N ASP A 385 0.30 -27.76 -5.99
CA ASP A 385 -0.17 -27.01 -7.18
C ASP A 385 -1.70 -27.09 -7.37
N SER A 386 -2.43 -27.68 -6.41
CA SER A 386 -3.90 -27.73 -6.43
C SER A 386 -4.52 -27.86 -5.02
N PHE A 387 -5.77 -27.44 -4.85
CA PHE A 387 -6.58 -27.61 -3.63
C PHE A 387 -7.11 -29.05 -3.50
N ALA A 388 -6.22 -30.02 -3.34
CA ALA A 388 -6.57 -31.44 -3.19
C ALA A 388 -6.90 -31.80 -1.73
N GLU A 389 -8.00 -32.50 -1.49
CA GLU A 389 -8.37 -33.02 -0.16
C GLU A 389 -7.21 -33.82 0.45
N GLY A 390 -6.83 -33.51 1.68
CA GLY A 390 -5.72 -34.13 2.39
C GLY A 390 -4.35 -33.50 2.14
N ALA A 391 -4.23 -32.50 1.26
CA ALA A 391 -2.97 -31.78 1.03
C ALA A 391 -2.49 -31.05 2.30
N PRO A 392 -1.18 -30.95 2.58
CA PRO A 392 -0.68 -30.29 3.80
C PRO A 392 -1.00 -28.79 3.84
N LEU A 393 -1.35 -28.29 5.03
CA LEU A 393 -1.47 -26.85 5.29
C LEU A 393 -0.20 -26.30 5.92
N VAL A 394 0.19 -25.12 5.48
CA VAL A 394 1.36 -24.39 5.97
C VAL A 394 0.96 -22.96 6.34
N GLY A 395 1.58 -22.44 7.40
CA GLY A 395 1.57 -21.01 7.70
C GLY A 395 2.72 -20.35 6.96
N LEU A 396 2.43 -19.31 6.19
CA LEU A 396 3.41 -18.49 5.50
C LEU A 396 3.56 -17.16 6.23
N PHE A 397 4.81 -16.77 6.50
CA PHE A 397 5.13 -15.54 7.22
C PHE A 397 6.16 -14.70 6.46
N LEU A 398 5.81 -13.45 6.16
CA LEU A 398 6.69 -12.46 5.56
C LEU A 398 7.04 -11.38 6.61
N PRO A 399 8.29 -11.33 7.11
CA PRO A 399 8.68 -10.37 8.15
C PRO A 399 8.56 -8.91 7.68
N PRO A 400 8.46 -7.94 8.60
CA PRO A 400 8.44 -6.51 8.28
C PRO A 400 9.68 -6.04 7.51
N GLU A 401 10.84 -6.59 7.86
CA GLU A 401 12.12 -6.32 7.21
C GLU A 401 12.45 -7.36 6.12
N GLY A 402 11.63 -8.40 5.98
CA GLY A 402 11.94 -9.58 5.19
C GLY A 402 11.45 -9.49 3.74
N GLU A 403 12.25 -10.04 2.84
CA GLU A 403 11.95 -10.20 1.41
C GLU A 403 11.49 -11.62 1.06
N THR A 404 11.69 -12.57 1.97
CA THR A 404 11.40 -13.97 1.76
C THR A 404 10.39 -14.47 2.77
N TRP A 405 9.40 -15.21 2.28
CA TRP A 405 8.47 -15.94 3.12
C TRP A 405 9.18 -17.09 3.85
N THR A 406 8.78 -17.30 5.10
CA THR A 406 9.10 -18.49 5.88
C THR A 406 7.87 -19.38 5.98
N GLU A 407 8.10 -20.68 6.00
CA GLU A 407 7.06 -21.70 6.04
C GLU A 407 7.06 -22.42 7.39
N THR A 408 5.90 -22.52 8.02
CA THR A 408 5.68 -23.32 9.22
C THR A 408 4.68 -24.44 8.92
N ALA A 409 5.13 -25.68 9.04
CA ALA A 409 4.27 -26.84 8.88
C ALA A 409 3.25 -26.91 10.02
N THR A 410 1.96 -26.78 9.69
CA THR A 410 0.89 -26.75 10.71
C THR A 410 0.56 -28.14 11.29
N GLY A 411 0.95 -29.21 10.58
CA GLY A 411 0.51 -30.57 10.87
C GLY A 411 -0.96 -30.84 10.51
N LEU A 412 -1.63 -29.87 9.88
CA LEU A 412 -3.02 -29.98 9.42
C LEU A 412 -3.06 -30.24 7.91
N THR A 413 -4.23 -30.68 7.44
CA THR A 413 -4.50 -30.92 6.02
C THR A 413 -5.71 -30.14 5.55
N TYR A 414 -5.65 -29.71 4.29
CA TYR A 414 -6.76 -29.12 3.57
C TYR A 414 -7.92 -30.12 3.48
N GLY A 415 -9.14 -29.61 3.63
CA GLY A 415 -10.34 -30.41 3.46
C GLY A 415 -11.46 -30.07 4.43
N ASN A 416 -12.30 -31.06 4.74
CA ASN A 416 -13.56 -30.84 5.46
C ASN A 416 -13.45 -30.03 6.75
N ARG A 417 -12.33 -30.03 7.49
CA ARG A 417 -12.20 -29.26 8.76
C ARG A 417 -12.30 -27.74 8.56
N LEU A 418 -11.92 -27.24 7.40
CA LEU A 418 -11.98 -25.81 7.07
C LEU A 418 -13.40 -25.36 6.71
N ARG A 419 -14.30 -26.28 6.38
CA ARG A 419 -15.66 -25.91 5.96
C ARG A 419 -16.54 -25.56 7.15
N ASN A 420 -17.26 -24.46 7.05
CA ASN A 420 -18.30 -24.13 8.00
C ASN A 420 -19.48 -25.07 7.82
N ILE A 421 -20.01 -25.60 8.92
CA ILE A 421 -21.18 -26.49 8.90
C ILE A 421 -22.21 -25.89 9.83
N TYR A 422 -23.41 -25.66 9.33
CA TYR A 422 -24.56 -25.26 10.12
C TYR A 422 -25.70 -26.23 9.84
N SER A 423 -26.16 -26.92 10.88
CA SER A 423 -27.23 -27.92 10.79
C SER A 423 -28.25 -27.76 11.92
N GLU A 424 -29.36 -28.49 11.85
CA GLU A 424 -30.38 -28.51 12.92
C GLU A 424 -29.85 -28.99 14.28
N LYS A 425 -28.63 -29.53 14.35
CA LYS A 425 -28.07 -30.11 15.58
C LYS A 425 -26.73 -29.52 15.98
N GLU A 426 -25.84 -29.33 15.01
CA GLU A 426 -24.45 -28.97 15.26
C GLU A 426 -24.03 -27.84 14.31
N GLY A 427 -23.24 -26.93 14.86
CA GLY A 427 -22.55 -25.86 14.18
C GLY A 427 -21.04 -26.07 14.30
N ARG A 428 -20.32 -25.76 13.23
CA ARG A 428 -18.87 -25.64 13.22
C ARG A 428 -18.48 -24.42 12.43
N PHE A 429 -17.75 -23.52 13.08
CA PHE A 429 -17.23 -22.32 12.47
C PHE A 429 -15.71 -22.32 12.56
N THR A 430 -15.03 -22.21 11.43
CA THR A 430 -13.57 -22.11 11.35
C THR A 430 -13.18 -20.78 10.74
N ASP A 431 -12.31 -20.04 11.42
CA ASP A 431 -11.76 -18.77 10.97
C ASP A 431 -10.27 -18.64 11.31
N VAL A 432 -9.65 -17.64 10.70
CA VAL A 432 -8.26 -17.26 10.96
C VAL A 432 -8.26 -15.92 11.69
N MET A 433 -7.54 -15.86 12.81
CA MET A 433 -7.35 -14.65 13.60
C MET A 433 -5.91 -14.47 14.03
N VAL A 434 -5.59 -13.27 14.54
CA VAL A 434 -4.28 -12.95 15.11
C VAL A 434 -4.42 -12.79 16.61
N GLN A 435 -3.58 -13.48 17.36
CA GLN A 435 -3.45 -13.28 18.81
C GLN A 435 -1.97 -13.12 19.18
N GLY A 436 -1.59 -11.92 19.61
CA GLY A 436 -0.19 -11.53 19.78
C GLY A 436 0.59 -11.69 18.48
N ASN A 437 1.73 -12.39 18.52
CA ASN A 437 2.55 -12.73 17.35
C ASN A 437 2.27 -14.14 16.80
N CYS A 438 1.01 -14.57 16.82
CA CYS A 438 0.59 -15.87 16.32
C CYS A 438 -0.55 -15.74 15.32
N LEU A 439 -0.47 -16.51 14.24
CA LEU A 439 -1.62 -16.81 13.40
C LEU A 439 -2.39 -17.96 14.05
N VAL A 440 -3.67 -17.77 14.34
CA VAL A 440 -4.50 -18.76 15.02
C VAL A 440 -5.60 -19.22 14.07
N LEU A 441 -5.55 -20.50 13.71
CA LEU A 441 -6.69 -21.17 13.07
C LEU A 441 -7.60 -21.66 14.20
N ARG A 442 -8.76 -21.03 14.35
CA ARG A 442 -9.74 -21.34 15.39
C ARG A 442 -10.91 -22.08 14.77
N THR A 443 -11.32 -23.17 15.39
CA THR A 443 -12.54 -23.91 15.08
C THR A 443 -13.41 -23.96 16.31
N GLU A 444 -14.58 -23.33 16.24
CA GLU A 444 -15.61 -23.40 17.26
C GLU A 444 -16.63 -24.49 16.91
N TYR A 445 -16.93 -25.33 17.89
CA TYR A 445 -17.96 -26.37 17.81
C TYR A 445 -19.12 -25.97 18.71
N SER A 446 -20.31 -26.01 18.13
CA SER A 446 -21.51 -25.48 18.77
C SER A 446 -22.70 -26.43 18.60
N THR A 447 -23.59 -26.44 19.57
CA THR A 447 -24.86 -27.19 19.50
C THR A 447 -25.98 -26.22 19.11
N ASN A 448 -26.79 -26.60 18.12
CA ASN A 448 -28.00 -25.86 17.78
C ASN A 448 -29.03 -26.05 18.90
N VAL A 449 -29.38 -24.97 19.59
CA VAL A 449 -30.34 -24.96 20.69
C VAL A 449 -31.75 -24.52 20.26
N GLY A 450 -31.94 -24.16 18.99
CA GLY A 450 -33.24 -23.93 18.37
C GLY A 450 -33.90 -22.57 18.67
N THR A 451 -34.43 -21.96 17.60
CA THR A 451 -35.40 -20.84 17.53
C THR A 451 -34.96 -19.39 17.83
N THR A 452 -33.71 -19.10 18.19
CA THR A 452 -33.28 -17.72 18.50
C THR A 452 -32.18 -17.13 17.59
N MET A 453 -31.97 -15.81 17.68
CA MET A 453 -30.79 -15.14 17.14
C MET A 453 -29.58 -15.66 17.91
N ASP A 454 -28.53 -16.11 17.22
CA ASP A 454 -27.42 -16.91 17.75
C ASP A 454 -27.84 -18.32 18.26
N SER A 455 -28.64 -19.04 17.47
CA SER A 455 -29.14 -20.40 17.79
C SER A 455 -28.07 -21.47 18.08
N TYR A 456 -26.78 -21.17 17.97
CA TYR A 456 -25.68 -22.08 18.23
C TYR A 456 -24.98 -21.73 19.54
N ARG A 457 -25.11 -22.61 20.54
CA ARG A 457 -24.35 -22.49 21.79
C ARG A 457 -22.93 -23.01 21.56
N PRO A 458 -21.88 -22.20 21.77
CA PRO A 458 -20.51 -22.69 21.75
C PRO A 458 -20.32 -23.74 22.84
N ASP A 459 -19.78 -24.93 22.49
CA ASP A 459 -19.51 -26.01 23.45
C ASP A 459 -18.01 -26.23 23.66
N ARG A 460 -17.23 -26.11 22.58
CA ARG A 460 -15.77 -26.31 22.60
C ARG A 460 -15.11 -25.49 21.53
N CYS A 461 -13.91 -25.03 21.82
CA CYS A 461 -13.01 -24.44 20.85
C CYS A 461 -11.76 -25.30 20.64
N GLU A 462 -11.29 -25.37 19.41
CA GLU A 462 -9.98 -25.88 19.03
C GLU A 462 -9.19 -24.78 18.33
N GLU A 463 -7.98 -24.51 18.80
CA GLU A 463 -7.12 -23.48 18.24
C GLU A 463 -5.78 -24.10 17.84
N THR A 464 -5.31 -23.79 16.64
CA THR A 464 -3.95 -24.09 16.20
C THR A 464 -3.19 -22.78 16.09
N TRP A 465 -2.29 -22.55 17.03
CA TRP A 465 -1.43 -21.39 17.12
C TRP A 465 -0.16 -21.65 16.33
N ILE A 466 0.05 -20.88 15.27
CA ILE A 466 1.12 -21.04 14.31
C ILE A 466 2.02 -19.81 14.43
N ARG A 467 3.32 -20.02 14.66
CA ARG A 467 4.29 -18.95 14.90
C ARG A 467 5.32 -18.84 13.78
N PRO A 468 5.84 -17.63 13.51
CA PRO A 468 6.91 -17.43 12.54
C PRO A 468 8.20 -18.22 12.82
N ASP A 469 8.44 -18.62 14.08
CA ASP A 469 9.63 -19.39 14.49
C ASP A 469 9.55 -20.89 14.16
N GLY A 470 8.49 -21.33 13.48
CA GLY A 470 8.25 -22.72 13.12
C GLY A 470 7.52 -23.53 14.19
N SER A 471 7.22 -22.93 15.36
CA SER A 471 6.49 -23.63 16.42
C SER A 471 4.98 -23.62 16.17
N VAL A 472 4.35 -24.74 16.54
CA VAL A 472 2.90 -24.91 16.48
C VAL A 472 2.41 -25.45 17.82
N GLU A 473 1.36 -24.81 18.34
CA GLU A 473 0.70 -25.22 19.58
C GLU A 473 -0.78 -25.46 19.30
N GLN A 474 -1.31 -26.59 19.76
CA GLN A 474 -2.73 -26.90 19.67
C GLN A 474 -3.36 -26.79 21.05
N LYS A 475 -4.42 -26.00 21.14
CA LYS A 475 -5.25 -25.86 22.34
C LYS A 475 -6.64 -26.39 22.03
N SER A 476 -7.23 -27.07 23.00
CA SER A 476 -8.63 -27.44 22.96
C SER A 476 -9.22 -27.35 24.35
N GLY A 477 -10.38 -26.74 24.46
CA GLY A 477 -11.03 -26.54 25.75
C GLY A 477 -12.51 -26.19 25.60
N PRO A 478 -13.31 -26.44 26.65
CA PRO A 478 -14.68 -25.94 26.70
C PRO A 478 -14.65 -24.41 26.71
N VAL A 479 -15.71 -23.82 26.17
CA VAL A 479 -16.00 -22.38 26.25
C VAL A 479 -17.12 -22.17 27.27
N GLN A 480 -17.04 -21.11 28.06
CA GLN A 480 -18.02 -20.75 29.10
C GLN A 480 -19.26 -20.06 28.52
N GLY A 481 -19.13 -19.42 27.36
CA GLY A 481 -20.23 -18.73 26.69
C GLY A 481 -19.77 -17.91 25.50
N LEU A 482 -20.62 -16.98 25.09
CA LEU A 482 -20.36 -16.01 24.03
C LEU A 482 -19.53 -14.84 24.57
N ASN A 483 -18.72 -14.22 23.70
CA ASN A 483 -17.92 -13.02 24.01
C ASN A 483 -16.96 -13.20 25.20
N GLU A 484 -16.24 -14.31 25.30
CA GLU A 484 -15.33 -14.53 26.43
C GLU A 484 -14.22 -13.48 26.53
N THR A 485 -13.94 -13.01 27.74
CA THR A 485 -12.81 -12.14 28.07
C THR A 485 -12.16 -12.59 29.38
N VAL A 486 -10.84 -12.44 29.48
CA VAL A 486 -10.03 -12.98 30.58
C VAL A 486 -9.44 -11.84 31.40
N SER A 487 -9.43 -11.98 32.73
CA SER A 487 -8.80 -11.00 33.61
C SER A 487 -7.29 -10.87 33.32
N PRO A 488 -6.66 -9.71 33.61
CA PRO A 488 -5.24 -9.49 33.32
C PRO A 488 -4.29 -10.55 33.88
N ASP A 489 -4.62 -11.16 35.02
CA ASP A 489 -3.84 -12.24 35.65
C ASP A 489 -4.21 -13.66 35.17
N GLY A 490 -5.20 -13.80 34.28
CA GLY A 490 -5.66 -15.09 33.77
C GLY A 490 -6.54 -15.88 34.75
N SER A 491 -6.87 -15.35 35.92
CA SER A 491 -7.56 -16.09 36.98
C SER A 491 -9.08 -16.17 36.82
N ARG A 492 -9.66 -15.28 36.00
CA ARG A 492 -11.10 -15.20 35.78
C ARG A 492 -11.41 -15.10 34.29
N VAL A 493 -12.49 -15.77 33.89
CA VAL A 493 -13.07 -15.68 32.54
C VAL A 493 -14.48 -15.13 32.71
N ALA A 494 -14.80 -14.07 31.98
CA ALA A 494 -16.16 -13.56 31.87
C ALA A 494 -16.74 -13.93 30.52
N ALA A 495 -18.03 -14.25 30.48
CA ALA A 495 -18.75 -14.62 29.27
C ALA A 495 -20.23 -14.23 29.36
N ARG A 496 -20.94 -14.32 28.24
CA ARG A 496 -22.40 -14.22 28.17
C ARG A 496 -23.01 -15.58 27.86
N ASP A 497 -24.10 -15.97 28.51
CA ASP A 497 -24.86 -17.16 28.10
C ASP A 497 -25.93 -16.85 27.04
N ASN A 498 -26.62 -17.89 26.56
CA ASN A 498 -27.67 -17.73 25.56
C ASN A 498 -28.95 -17.06 26.10
N TYR A 499 -29.06 -16.87 27.41
CA TYR A 499 -30.15 -16.15 28.06
C TYR A 499 -29.79 -14.67 28.30
N GLY A 500 -28.60 -14.23 27.87
CA GLY A 500 -28.15 -12.85 28.01
C GLY A 500 -27.54 -12.54 29.37
N ASN A 501 -27.34 -13.54 30.24
CA ASN A 501 -26.75 -13.34 31.55
C ASN A 501 -25.25 -13.10 31.44
N LEU A 502 -24.71 -12.29 32.34
CA LEU A 502 -23.28 -12.13 32.51
C LEU A 502 -22.76 -13.19 33.47
N LEU A 503 -21.76 -13.97 33.03
CA LEU A 503 -21.12 -15.00 33.83
C LEU A 503 -19.67 -14.63 34.10
N VAL A 504 -19.17 -14.99 35.28
CA VAL A 504 -17.75 -15.02 35.61
C VAL A 504 -17.41 -16.41 36.16
N ASN A 505 -16.45 -17.10 35.55
CA ASN A 505 -16.08 -18.48 35.85
C ASN A 505 -17.29 -19.42 35.86
N GLY A 506 -18.17 -19.26 34.87
CA GLY A 506 -19.42 -20.01 34.72
C GLY A 506 -20.51 -19.71 35.76
N THR A 507 -20.32 -18.72 36.64
CA THR A 507 -21.32 -18.30 37.64
C THR A 507 -22.01 -17.02 37.18
N VAL A 508 -23.33 -16.99 37.20
CA VAL A 508 -24.12 -15.79 36.88
C VAL A 508 -23.82 -14.69 37.89
N VAL A 509 -23.32 -13.57 37.42
CA VAL A 509 -23.07 -12.34 38.20
C VAL A 509 -24.12 -11.26 37.92
N LEU A 510 -24.69 -11.23 36.71
CA LEU A 510 -25.86 -10.41 36.37
C LEU A 510 -26.90 -11.27 35.64
N ASP A 511 -28.11 -11.29 36.18
CA ASP A 511 -29.27 -11.97 35.61
C ASP A 511 -30.03 -11.00 34.69
N ALA A 512 -30.20 -11.40 33.43
CA ALA A 512 -30.96 -10.63 32.44
C ALA A 512 -32.48 -10.81 32.61
N GLY A 513 -32.92 -11.80 33.38
CA GLY A 513 -34.33 -12.07 33.68
C GLY A 513 -35.08 -12.79 32.56
N ASN A 514 -34.39 -13.33 31.56
CA ASN A 514 -35.02 -13.99 30.43
C ASN A 514 -35.32 -15.46 30.75
N GLU A 515 -36.58 -15.88 30.57
CA GLU A 515 -37.01 -17.28 30.73
C GLU A 515 -36.75 -18.14 29.48
N HIS A 516 -36.33 -17.50 28.39
CA HIS A 516 -35.99 -18.10 27.11
C HIS A 516 -34.64 -17.56 26.61
N PRO A 517 -33.99 -18.23 25.64
CA PRO A 517 -32.83 -17.65 24.97
C PRO A 517 -33.19 -16.31 24.34
N ILE A 518 -32.19 -15.42 24.22
CA ILE A 518 -32.39 -14.02 23.82
C ILE A 518 -33.04 -13.89 22.43
N TRP A 519 -33.90 -12.88 22.29
CA TRP A 519 -34.61 -12.49 21.07
C TRP A 519 -34.55 -10.97 20.85
N GLU A 520 -35.18 -10.45 19.78
CA GLU A 520 -35.05 -9.08 19.27
C GLU A 520 -35.22 -7.95 20.31
N TYR A 521 -35.94 -8.21 21.41
CA TYR A 521 -36.23 -7.23 22.45
C TYR A 521 -35.82 -7.66 23.85
N ASP A 522 -35.04 -8.74 23.96
CA ASP A 522 -34.58 -9.24 25.25
C ASP A 522 -33.34 -8.50 25.69
N ARG A 523 -33.26 -8.30 27.01
CA ARG A 523 -32.09 -7.71 27.66
C ARG A 523 -30.93 -8.70 27.62
N TYR A 524 -29.72 -8.21 27.46
CA TYR A 524 -28.51 -9.01 27.61
C TYR A 524 -27.33 -8.15 28.10
N TYR A 525 -26.32 -8.83 28.64
CA TYR A 525 -25.06 -8.23 29.05
C TYR A 525 -23.91 -8.80 28.23
N VAL A 526 -22.98 -7.96 27.79
CA VAL A 526 -21.76 -8.40 27.10
C VAL A 526 -20.56 -7.97 27.95
N PRO A 527 -19.70 -8.90 28.39
CA PRO A 527 -18.44 -8.51 29.00
C PRO A 527 -17.53 -7.91 27.93
N ASP A 528 -17.02 -6.69 28.16
CA ASP A 528 -16.16 -6.01 27.19
C ASP A 528 -14.70 -6.06 27.60
N LEU A 529 -14.40 -5.56 28.80
CA LEU A 529 -13.02 -5.44 29.27
C LEU A 529 -12.92 -5.54 30.79
N TRP A 530 -11.78 -6.01 31.25
CA TRP A 530 -11.41 -5.98 32.66
C TRP A 530 -10.63 -4.70 32.94
N ALA A 531 -11.17 -3.84 33.79
CA ALA A 531 -10.48 -2.61 34.22
C ALA A 531 -9.33 -2.94 35.17
N ASP A 532 -9.49 -4.00 35.96
CA ASP A 532 -8.47 -4.63 36.80
C ASP A 532 -8.84 -6.11 37.03
N ASN A 533 -8.16 -6.82 37.94
CA ASN A 533 -8.45 -8.24 38.21
C ASN A 533 -9.78 -8.51 38.97
N ASP A 534 -10.53 -7.47 39.35
CA ASP A 534 -11.75 -7.56 40.15
C ASP A 534 -12.94 -6.79 39.56
N ARG A 535 -12.70 -5.80 38.70
CA ARG A 535 -13.72 -4.98 38.03
C ARG A 535 -13.86 -5.34 36.56
N LEU A 536 -15.05 -5.79 36.19
CA LEU A 536 -15.42 -6.10 34.82
C LEU A 536 -16.36 -5.02 34.29
N ILE A 537 -15.99 -4.41 33.17
CA ILE A 537 -16.84 -3.49 32.42
C ILE A 537 -17.64 -4.30 31.41
N PHE A 538 -18.93 -3.97 31.31
CA PHE A 538 -19.86 -4.66 30.44
C PHE A 538 -20.79 -3.65 29.73
N HIS A 539 -21.22 -3.99 28.53
CA HIS A 539 -22.36 -3.34 27.89
C HIS A 539 -23.66 -4.03 28.31
N GLU A 540 -24.66 -3.23 28.66
CA GLU A 540 -26.05 -3.66 28.71
C GLU A 540 -26.72 -3.29 27.38
N GLY A 541 -27.42 -4.26 26.81
CA GLY A 541 -28.14 -4.07 25.57
C GLY A 541 -29.49 -4.77 25.57
N VAL A 542 -30.27 -4.39 24.57
CA VAL A 542 -31.42 -5.12 24.05
C VAL A 542 -31.11 -5.36 22.57
N TYR A 543 -31.53 -6.46 21.93
CA TYR A 543 -30.89 -6.88 20.64
C TYR A 543 -30.84 -5.79 19.55
N LYS A 544 -31.81 -4.87 19.49
CA LYS A 544 -31.79 -3.68 18.61
C LYS A 544 -31.05 -2.44 19.15
N TYR A 545 -30.64 -2.45 20.41
CA TYR A 545 -30.21 -1.29 21.18
C TYR A 545 -28.99 -1.60 22.06
N LYS A 546 -27.87 -0.92 21.87
CA LYS A 546 -26.87 -0.83 22.95
C LYS A 546 -27.29 0.31 23.86
N THR A 547 -27.60 0.03 25.12
CA THR A 547 -28.33 0.97 25.99
C THR A 547 -27.51 1.51 27.16
N GLY A 548 -26.34 0.95 27.46
CA GLY A 548 -25.47 1.51 28.50
C GLY A 548 -24.15 0.76 28.68
N LEU A 549 -23.22 1.43 29.36
CA LEU A 549 -21.98 0.87 29.88
C LEU A 549 -22.09 0.76 31.40
N GLY A 550 -21.74 -0.38 31.95
CA GLY A 550 -21.71 -0.61 33.39
C GLY A 550 -20.42 -1.27 33.83
N ALA A 551 -20.19 -1.30 35.14
CA ALA A 551 -19.13 -2.07 35.75
C ALA A 551 -19.68 -2.89 36.92
N VAL A 552 -19.18 -4.12 37.04
CA VAL A 552 -19.41 -4.98 38.20
C VAL A 552 -18.10 -5.14 38.97
N ASN A 553 -18.14 -4.80 40.26
CA ASN A 553 -17.06 -5.10 41.20
C ASN A 553 -17.34 -6.45 41.85
N LEU A 554 -16.48 -7.44 41.59
CA LEU A 554 -16.74 -8.82 42.00
C LEU A 554 -16.52 -9.05 43.49
N SER A 555 -15.61 -8.31 44.14
CA SER A 555 -15.36 -8.46 45.57
C SER A 555 -16.45 -7.84 46.44
N THR A 556 -17.10 -6.76 45.97
CA THR A 556 -18.19 -6.08 46.69
C THR A 556 -19.58 -6.51 46.23
N GLY A 557 -19.70 -7.05 45.02
CA GLY A 557 -20.98 -7.32 44.35
C GLY A 557 -21.67 -6.04 43.86
N GLU A 558 -20.98 -4.91 43.88
CA GLU A 558 -21.53 -3.62 43.47
C GLU A 558 -21.62 -3.54 41.94
N VAL A 559 -22.79 -3.12 41.46
CA VAL A 559 -23.07 -2.93 40.04
C VAL A 559 -23.42 -1.46 39.84
N GLN A 560 -22.69 -0.80 38.96
CA GLN A 560 -22.90 0.61 38.64
C GLN A 560 -23.03 0.79 37.13
N GLN A 561 -23.88 1.72 36.72
CA GLN A 561 -24.08 2.09 35.32
C GLN A 561 -23.54 3.50 35.07
N LEU A 562 -22.96 3.71 33.90
CA LEU A 562 -22.66 5.03 33.38
C LEU A 562 -23.99 5.75 33.10
N PRO A 563 -24.15 7.03 33.51
CA PRO A 563 -25.38 7.77 33.24
C PRO A 563 -25.71 7.75 31.74
N SER A 564 -26.91 7.29 31.40
CA SER A 564 -27.36 7.18 30.02
C SER A 564 -27.47 8.57 29.38
N ARG A 565 -26.70 8.82 28.32
CA ARG A 565 -26.93 9.98 27.43
C ARG A 565 -27.64 9.49 26.17
N VAL A 566 -28.77 10.12 25.85
CA VAL A 566 -29.75 9.70 24.82
C VAL A 566 -29.16 9.55 23.40
N ASN A 567 -27.98 10.13 23.13
CA ASN A 567 -27.34 10.13 21.80
C ASN A 567 -25.96 9.44 21.76
N GLN A 568 -25.66 8.51 22.67
CA GLN A 568 -24.37 7.83 22.69
C GLN A 568 -24.45 6.40 22.13
N ALA A 569 -24.19 6.26 20.84
CA ALA A 569 -23.86 4.95 20.28
C ALA A 569 -22.38 4.65 20.58
N ILE A 570 -22.13 3.81 21.57
CA ILE A 570 -20.78 3.40 21.92
C ILE A 570 -20.28 2.40 20.89
N SER A 571 -19.16 2.75 20.25
CA SER A 571 -18.59 1.99 19.15
C SER A 571 -17.40 1.13 19.55
N SER A 572 -16.60 1.57 20.51
CA SER A 572 -15.47 0.80 21.03
C SER A 572 -15.15 1.21 22.46
N ILE A 573 -14.52 0.29 23.20
CA ILE A 573 -14.02 0.52 24.55
C ILE A 573 -12.69 -0.22 24.73
N PHE A 574 -11.71 0.41 25.40
CA PHE A 574 -10.40 -0.17 25.66
C PHE A 574 -9.72 0.50 26.86
N CYS A 575 -8.65 -0.11 27.37
CA CYS A 575 -7.77 0.49 28.38
C CYS A 575 -6.42 0.87 27.78
N LEU A 576 -5.90 2.02 28.20
CA LEU A 576 -4.51 2.42 27.97
C LEU A 576 -3.93 2.87 29.32
N GLY A 577 -2.98 2.10 29.85
CA GLY A 577 -2.54 2.24 31.24
C GLY A 577 -3.72 2.05 32.21
N ASP A 578 -3.84 2.94 33.18
CA ASP A 578 -4.91 2.93 34.20
C ASP A 578 -6.16 3.75 33.78
N THR A 579 -6.33 4.03 32.48
CA THR A 579 -7.43 4.85 31.95
C THR A 579 -8.31 4.02 31.00
N VAL A 580 -9.62 4.11 31.20
CA VAL A 580 -10.66 3.54 30.34
C VAL A 580 -11.04 4.58 29.29
N TYR A 581 -11.03 4.17 28.03
CA TYR A 581 -11.43 4.98 26.89
C TYR A 581 -12.62 4.33 26.19
N TRP A 582 -13.61 5.13 25.79
CA TRP A 582 -14.69 4.67 24.93
C TRP A 582 -15.02 5.69 23.85
N SER A 583 -15.30 5.20 22.65
CA SER A 583 -15.64 6.04 21.52
C SER A 583 -17.16 6.11 21.35
N VAL A 584 -17.63 7.30 20.99
CA VAL A 584 -19.04 7.62 20.77
C VAL A 584 -19.16 8.42 19.48
N ASN A 585 -20.20 8.12 18.70
CA ASN A 585 -20.62 9.02 17.61
C ASN A 585 -21.73 9.94 18.14
N GLU A 586 -21.40 11.21 18.39
CA GLU A 586 -22.36 12.22 18.85
C GLU A 586 -22.98 12.92 17.64
N GLN A 587 -24.29 12.87 17.51
CA GLN A 587 -25.02 13.56 16.45
C GLN A 587 -25.51 14.94 16.90
N PHE A 588 -25.73 15.82 15.93
CA PHE A 588 -26.17 17.20 16.09
C PHE A 588 -27.10 17.58 14.93
N CYS A 589 -28.12 18.39 15.19
CA CYS A 589 -28.93 18.97 14.13
C CYS A 589 -28.28 20.26 13.61
N ALA A 590 -28.12 20.38 12.29
CA ALA A 590 -27.65 21.62 11.65
C ALA A 590 -28.46 21.84 10.36
N GLY A 591 -29.20 22.95 10.31
CA GLY A 591 -30.14 23.23 9.22
C GLY A 591 -29.52 23.10 7.81
N GLY A 592 -30.18 22.34 6.93
CA GLY A 592 -29.72 22.06 5.56
C GLY A 592 -30.52 20.96 4.85
N GLU A 593 -30.05 20.52 3.66
CA GLU A 593 -30.59 19.32 2.95
C GLU A 593 -30.20 18.01 3.65
N GLU A 594 -29.11 18.01 4.44
CA GLU A 594 -28.74 16.93 5.36
C GLU A 594 -28.93 17.41 6.82
N PRO A 595 -29.94 16.93 7.55
CA PRO A 595 -30.31 17.48 8.85
C PRO A 595 -29.40 17.07 10.02
N LEU A 596 -28.38 16.24 9.80
CA LEU A 596 -27.50 15.70 10.84
C LEU A 596 -26.02 15.97 10.54
N MET A 597 -25.35 16.65 11.47
CA MET A 597 -23.89 16.64 11.59
C MET A 597 -23.49 15.68 12.71
N GLY A 598 -22.33 15.04 12.62
CA GLY A 598 -21.84 14.14 13.67
C GLY A 598 -20.40 14.45 14.05
N GLU A 599 -20.05 14.24 15.32
CA GLU A 599 -18.68 14.20 15.80
C GLU A 599 -18.34 12.84 16.35
N ARG A 600 -17.18 12.32 15.97
CA ARG A 600 -16.59 11.19 16.66
C ARG A 600 -15.83 11.69 17.88
N VAL A 601 -16.17 11.14 19.03
CA VAL A 601 -15.67 11.58 20.33
C VAL A 601 -15.05 10.40 21.05
N LEU A 602 -13.89 10.62 21.66
CA LEU A 602 -13.28 9.71 22.60
C LEU A 602 -13.46 10.28 24.01
N TYR A 603 -14.10 9.50 24.87
CA TYR A 603 -14.18 9.77 26.29
C TYR A 603 -13.08 9.03 27.03
N ALA A 604 -12.54 9.62 28.09
CA ALA A 604 -11.51 9.04 28.93
C ALA A 604 -11.85 9.22 30.41
N MET A 605 -11.68 8.15 31.20
CA MET A 605 -11.87 8.18 32.65
C MET A 605 -10.87 7.23 33.33
N PRO A 606 -10.26 7.60 34.47
CA PRO A 606 -9.46 6.66 35.25
C PRO A 606 -10.26 5.40 35.58
N ALA A 607 -9.67 4.22 35.41
CA ALA A 607 -10.30 2.94 35.71
C ALA A 607 -10.78 2.85 37.17
N ALA A 608 -10.07 3.54 38.08
CA ALA A 608 -10.41 3.61 39.49
C ALA A 608 -11.73 4.35 39.76
N ASP A 609 -12.08 5.32 38.91
CA ASP A 609 -13.25 6.20 39.07
C ASP A 609 -14.45 5.76 38.20
N PHE A 610 -14.25 4.83 37.27
CA PHE A 610 -15.31 4.33 36.39
C PHE A 610 -16.36 3.50 37.15
N PRO A 611 -17.67 3.70 36.90
CA PRO A 611 -18.31 4.64 35.95
C PRO A 611 -18.77 6.00 36.54
N GLN A 612 -18.32 6.39 37.74
CA GLN A 612 -18.87 7.55 38.48
C GLN A 612 -18.03 8.84 38.38
N GLY A 613 -16.86 8.78 37.75
CA GLY A 613 -15.97 9.93 37.54
C GLY A 613 -16.47 10.92 36.48
N GLU A 614 -15.79 12.07 36.39
CA GLU A 614 -15.98 13.00 35.28
C GLU A 614 -15.13 12.54 34.08
N ALA A 615 -15.79 12.26 32.96
CA ALA A 615 -15.12 11.80 31.75
C ALA A 615 -14.56 12.99 30.96
N ALA A 616 -13.27 12.95 30.60
CA ALA A 616 -12.69 13.90 29.66
C ALA A 616 -13.22 13.61 28.24
N ARG A 617 -13.76 14.63 27.57
CA ARG A 617 -14.30 14.55 26.21
C ARG A 617 -13.28 15.08 25.19
N MET A 618 -12.95 14.29 24.17
CA MET A 618 -12.03 14.69 23.10
C MET A 618 -12.61 14.40 21.72
N VAL A 619 -12.50 15.35 20.79
CA VAL A 619 -12.97 15.15 19.40
C VAL A 619 -11.87 14.48 18.59
N MET A 620 -12.23 13.38 17.93
CA MET A 620 -11.35 12.67 16.99
C MET A 620 -11.51 13.26 15.59
N PRO A 621 -10.49 13.16 14.72
CA PRO A 621 -10.65 13.56 13.33
C PRO A 621 -11.76 12.72 12.67
N GLN A 622 -12.46 13.32 11.72
CA GLN A 622 -13.55 12.65 11.01
C GLN A 622 -12.98 11.54 10.13
N THR A 623 -13.47 10.32 10.33
CA THR A 623 -13.06 9.14 9.56
C THR A 623 -14.31 8.29 9.30
N THR A 624 -14.37 7.64 8.15
CA THR A 624 -15.43 6.65 7.89
C THR A 624 -15.13 5.32 8.58
N ASP A 625 -13.85 4.92 8.59
CA ASP A 625 -13.40 3.66 9.17
C ASP A 625 -13.14 3.74 10.68
N TRP A 626 -13.32 2.62 11.37
CA TRP A 626 -13.09 2.53 12.81
C TRP A 626 -11.60 2.59 13.15
N PRO A 627 -11.18 3.49 14.06
CA PRO A 627 -9.79 3.55 14.48
C PRO A 627 -9.41 2.33 15.32
N ARG A 628 -8.14 1.97 15.25
CA ARG A 628 -7.53 0.82 15.92
C ARG A 628 -6.47 1.34 16.87
N LEU A 629 -6.48 0.85 18.10
CA LEU A 629 -5.40 1.10 19.05
C LEU A 629 -4.18 0.31 18.63
N LEU A 630 -3.06 1.01 18.36
CA LEU A 630 -1.79 0.39 18.04
C LEU A 630 -0.83 0.44 19.23
N THR A 631 0.32 -0.22 19.08
CA THR A 631 1.33 -0.42 20.14
C THR A 631 2.01 0.87 20.62
N ASP A 632 1.89 1.97 19.88
CA ASP A 632 2.33 3.31 20.29
C ASP A 632 1.33 4.03 21.23
N GLY A 633 0.21 3.38 21.56
CA GLY A 633 -0.85 3.96 22.38
C GLY A 633 -1.77 4.93 21.63
N ARG A 634 -1.62 5.04 20.30
CA ARG A 634 -2.43 5.92 19.47
C ARG A 634 -3.50 5.17 18.72
N LEU A 635 -4.56 5.90 18.38
CA LEU A 635 -5.66 5.43 17.57
C LEU A 635 -5.39 5.77 16.10
N TRP A 636 -5.24 4.73 15.28
CA TRP A 636 -4.97 4.87 13.86
C TRP A 636 -6.14 4.36 13.03
N SER A 637 -6.51 5.05 11.96
CA SER A 637 -7.43 4.56 10.95
C SER A 637 -6.87 4.82 9.56
N ALA A 638 -7.23 3.97 8.62
CA ALA A 638 -6.80 4.07 7.24
C ALA A 638 -7.97 3.78 6.32
N ARG A 639 -8.13 4.61 5.29
CA ARG A 639 -9.13 4.41 4.24
C ARG A 639 -8.44 4.46 2.89
N TYR A 640 -8.82 3.56 2.01
CA TYR A 640 -8.44 3.66 0.60
C TYR A 640 -9.59 4.27 -0.22
N GLN A 641 -9.28 5.28 -1.04
CA GLN A 641 -10.22 5.90 -1.96
C GLN A 641 -9.49 6.50 -3.16
N GLN A 642 -9.90 6.15 -4.38
CA GLN A 642 -9.39 6.73 -5.63
C GLN A 642 -7.84 6.79 -5.68
N GLU A 643 -7.17 5.64 -5.56
CA GLU A 643 -5.69 5.55 -5.62
C GLU A 643 -4.97 6.33 -4.50
N THR A 644 -5.70 6.70 -3.45
CA THR A 644 -5.18 7.41 -2.30
C THR A 644 -5.49 6.66 -1.02
N LEU A 645 -4.48 6.48 -0.18
CA LEU A 645 -4.62 6.02 1.20
C LEU A 645 -4.70 7.24 2.12
N GLU A 646 -5.84 7.44 2.77
CA GLU A 646 -6.05 8.43 3.82
C GLU A 646 -5.77 7.79 5.17
N LEU A 647 -4.65 8.17 5.78
CA LEU A 647 -4.28 7.81 7.14
C LEU A 647 -4.73 8.90 8.09
N THR A 648 -5.28 8.50 9.23
CA THR A 648 -5.62 9.39 10.34
C THR A 648 -5.07 8.79 11.63
N VAL A 649 -4.52 9.65 12.47
CA VAL A 649 -4.00 9.30 13.80
C VAL A 649 -4.60 10.23 14.84
N PHE A 650 -4.89 9.68 16.00
CA PHE A 650 -5.33 10.42 17.18
C PHE A 650 -4.55 9.93 18.40
N ASP A 651 -4.06 10.86 19.20
CA ASP A 651 -3.29 10.63 20.41
C ASP A 651 -4.20 10.87 21.63
N PRO A 652 -4.65 9.80 22.32
CA PRO A 652 -5.58 9.90 23.44
C PRO A 652 -5.01 10.60 24.67
N GLU A 653 -3.68 10.67 24.82
CA GLU A 653 -3.05 11.33 25.97
C GLU A 653 -3.04 12.85 25.80
N THR A 654 -2.81 13.31 24.57
CA THR A 654 -2.73 14.75 24.24
C THR A 654 -4.05 15.34 23.73
N GLY A 655 -4.99 14.50 23.30
CA GLY A 655 -6.25 14.93 22.69
C GLY A 655 -6.06 15.60 21.32
N THR A 656 -4.99 15.27 20.61
CA THR A 656 -4.66 15.82 19.29
C THR A 656 -4.69 14.74 18.22
N GLY A 657 -5.00 15.13 16.98
CA GLY A 657 -5.04 14.22 15.85
C GLY A 657 -4.61 14.92 14.56
N GLY A 658 -4.42 14.12 13.52
CA GLY A 658 -4.03 14.60 12.20
C GLY A 658 -4.23 13.54 11.14
N SER A 659 -4.09 13.93 9.89
CA SER A 659 -4.28 13.06 8.74
C SER A 659 -3.18 13.26 7.69
N LEU A 660 -2.99 12.24 6.86
CA LEU A 660 -2.04 12.20 5.75
C LEU A 660 -2.66 11.44 4.59
N SER A 661 -2.58 12.01 3.39
CA SER A 661 -3.01 11.36 2.15
C SER A 661 -1.78 10.90 1.37
N ILE A 662 -1.77 9.63 0.99
CA ILE A 662 -0.64 8.98 0.32
C ILE A 662 -1.12 8.40 -1.01
N PRO A 663 -0.53 8.75 -2.15
CA PRO A 663 -0.83 8.08 -3.41
C PRO A 663 -0.34 6.64 -3.33
N VAL A 664 -1.20 5.67 -3.65
CA VAL A 664 -0.87 4.24 -3.70
C VAL A 664 -1.45 3.64 -4.99
N ALA A 665 -0.69 2.73 -5.61
CA ALA A 665 -0.99 2.20 -6.93
C ALA A 665 -2.09 1.11 -6.94
N ALA A 666 -3.04 1.15 -6.01
CA ALA A 666 -4.01 0.06 -5.82
C ALA A 666 -5.04 0.02 -6.97
N GLY A 667 -4.75 -0.83 -7.95
CA GLY A 667 -5.56 -1.05 -9.14
C GLY A 667 -6.63 -2.16 -9.06
N ASP A 668 -7.32 -2.30 -10.19
CA ASP A 668 -8.11 -3.42 -10.75
C ASP A 668 -9.37 -3.94 -10.04
N ALA A 669 -9.53 -3.81 -8.72
CA ALA A 669 -10.74 -4.25 -8.02
C ALA A 669 -11.80 -3.14 -7.87
N ALA A 670 -13.09 -3.51 -7.87
CA ALA A 670 -14.21 -2.56 -7.76
C ALA A 670 -14.29 -1.86 -6.40
N TYR A 671 -13.85 -2.54 -5.34
CA TYR A 671 -13.88 -2.03 -3.97
C TYR A 671 -12.64 -2.47 -3.19
N TRP A 672 -12.17 -1.60 -2.32
CA TRP A 672 -10.96 -1.79 -1.52
C TRP A 672 -11.22 -1.37 -0.07
N THR A 673 -10.68 -2.15 0.86
CA THR A 673 -10.75 -1.89 2.31
C THR A 673 -9.39 -2.08 2.97
N VAL A 674 -9.24 -1.62 4.20
CA VAL A 674 -8.01 -1.79 5.01
C VAL A 674 -8.31 -2.68 6.22
N PRO A 675 -8.35 -4.02 6.04
CA PRO A 675 -8.72 -4.95 7.11
C PRO A 675 -7.70 -5.09 8.23
N CYS A 676 -6.42 -4.76 8.02
CA CYS A 676 -5.37 -4.91 9.02
C CYS A 676 -4.35 -3.77 8.97
N MET A 677 -3.80 -3.43 10.13
CA MET A 677 -2.74 -2.44 10.29
C MET A 677 -1.88 -2.78 11.51
N ALA A 678 -0.57 -2.59 11.40
CA ALA A 678 0.38 -2.84 12.47
C ALA A 678 1.55 -1.84 12.41
N LEU A 679 2.04 -1.43 13.57
CA LEU A 679 3.23 -0.59 13.67
C LEU A 679 4.48 -1.48 13.61
N THR A 680 5.48 -1.06 12.84
CA THR A 680 6.77 -1.74 12.68
C THR A 680 7.90 -0.81 13.15
N PRO A 681 9.13 -1.32 13.36
CA PRO A 681 10.27 -0.47 13.67
C PRO A 681 10.51 0.65 12.64
N ASP A 682 10.17 0.40 11.37
CA ASP A 682 10.42 1.30 10.25
C ASP A 682 9.23 2.17 9.86
N GLY A 683 8.03 1.90 10.39
CA GLY A 683 6.84 2.66 10.06
C GLY A 683 5.52 1.93 10.33
N LEU A 684 4.58 2.04 9.40
CA LEU A 684 3.23 1.48 9.50
C LEU A 684 3.01 0.50 8.35
N ALA A 685 2.64 -0.74 8.67
CA ALA A 685 2.23 -1.74 7.70
C ALA A 685 0.70 -1.80 7.63
N LEU A 686 0.15 -1.81 6.42
CA LEU A 686 -1.27 -1.91 6.14
C LEU A 686 -1.49 -3.05 5.15
N LEU A 687 -2.50 -3.87 5.43
CA LEU A 687 -2.98 -4.84 4.45
C LEU A 687 -4.25 -4.27 3.83
N LEU A 688 -4.21 -4.06 2.51
CA LEU A 688 -5.34 -3.67 1.70
C LEU A 688 -5.98 -4.93 1.11
N GLU A 689 -7.30 -5.00 1.17
CA GLU A 689 -8.11 -6.06 0.58
C GLU A 689 -8.97 -5.46 -0.53
N GLY A 690 -8.74 -5.89 -1.76
CA GLY A 690 -9.58 -5.63 -2.91
C GLY A 690 -10.51 -6.81 -3.15
N SER A 691 -11.76 -6.54 -3.48
CA SER A 691 -12.74 -7.61 -3.76
C SER A 691 -13.54 -7.32 -5.03
N ASP A 692 -13.67 -8.35 -5.85
CA ASP A 692 -14.68 -8.46 -6.90
C ASP A 692 -15.65 -9.60 -6.54
N ASP A 693 -16.77 -9.75 -7.25
CA ASP A 693 -17.88 -10.68 -6.93
C ASP A 693 -17.45 -12.12 -6.56
N THR A 694 -16.27 -12.57 -7.00
CA THR A 694 -15.76 -13.94 -6.75
C THR A 694 -14.28 -14.03 -6.37
N ALA A 695 -13.55 -12.91 -6.29
CA ALA A 695 -12.10 -12.92 -6.11
C ALA A 695 -11.65 -11.88 -5.07
N HIS A 696 -10.69 -12.29 -4.22
CA HIS A 696 -10.04 -11.42 -3.24
C HIS A 696 -8.58 -11.18 -3.62
N PHE A 697 -8.17 -9.92 -3.57
CA PHE A 697 -6.82 -9.46 -3.88
C PHE A 697 -6.24 -8.78 -2.64
N TYR A 698 -4.97 -9.05 -2.33
CA TYR A 698 -4.34 -8.48 -1.16
C TYR A 698 -3.06 -7.75 -1.52
N ARG A 699 -2.90 -6.55 -0.98
CA ARG A 699 -1.70 -5.72 -1.11
C ARG A 699 -1.19 -5.32 0.26
N LEU A 700 0.10 -5.51 0.51
CA LEU A 700 0.80 -4.95 1.66
C LEU A 700 1.31 -3.56 1.27
N VAL A 701 1.00 -2.55 2.08
CA VAL A 701 1.53 -1.20 1.96
C VAL A 701 2.32 -0.89 3.23
N ARG A 702 3.55 -0.43 3.08
CA ARG A 702 4.43 0.00 4.18
C ARG A 702 4.71 1.49 4.03
N VAL A 703 4.37 2.25 5.07
CA VAL A 703 4.53 3.71 5.13
C VAL A 703 5.67 4.02 6.09
N PRO A 704 6.75 4.69 5.65
CA PRO A 704 7.93 4.89 6.49
C PRO A 704 7.70 5.93 7.59
N ASN A 705 8.40 5.77 8.71
CA ASN A 705 8.36 6.70 9.85
C ASN A 705 8.65 8.16 9.44
N ALA A 706 9.55 8.37 8.47
CA ALA A 706 9.86 9.71 7.95
C ALA A 706 8.62 10.41 7.38
N LEU A 707 7.75 9.66 6.70
CA LEU A 707 6.51 10.18 6.13
C LEU A 707 5.41 10.33 7.20
N LEU A 708 5.28 9.36 8.11
CA LEU A 708 4.36 9.47 9.26
C LEU A 708 4.66 10.69 10.15
N GLY A 709 5.94 11.02 10.33
CA GLY A 709 6.39 12.20 11.08
C GLY A 709 6.00 13.54 10.47
N SER A 710 5.49 13.56 9.23
CA SER A 710 4.97 14.77 8.59
C SER A 710 3.54 15.14 9.03
N ILE A 711 2.84 14.24 9.71
CA ILE A 711 1.47 14.48 10.21
C ILE A 711 1.50 15.59 11.26
N LYS A 712 0.72 16.64 11.01
CA LYS A 712 0.53 17.73 11.97
C LYS A 712 -0.52 17.32 13.00
N MET A 713 -0.10 17.21 14.25
CA MET A 713 -0.97 16.86 15.38
C MET A 713 -1.60 18.12 15.97
N GLU A 714 -2.91 18.25 15.85
CA GLU A 714 -3.66 19.42 16.30
C GLU A 714 -4.97 19.02 17.02
N ARG A 715 -5.46 19.89 17.91
CA ARG A 715 -6.76 19.70 18.57
C ARG A 715 -7.86 19.85 17.53
N GLN A 716 -8.74 18.86 17.46
CA GLN A 716 -9.87 18.90 16.53
C GLN A 716 -10.94 19.90 17.01
N PRO A 717 -11.54 20.69 16.11
CA PRO A 717 -12.62 21.60 16.46
C PRO A 717 -13.85 20.81 16.93
N SER A 718 -14.60 21.35 17.90
CA SER A 718 -15.87 20.76 18.33
C SER A 718 -17.08 21.58 17.90
N LEU A 719 -18.14 20.92 17.44
CA LEU A 719 -19.47 21.47 17.16
C LEU A 719 -20.09 22.03 18.44
N MET A 720 -19.84 21.42 19.60
CA MET A 720 -20.30 21.96 20.89
C MET A 720 -19.70 23.34 21.20
N GLU A 721 -18.49 23.65 20.73
CA GLU A 721 -17.88 24.97 20.89
C GLU A 721 -18.48 26.04 19.97
N GLN A 722 -19.18 25.61 18.92
CA GLN A 722 -19.87 26.50 17.98
C GLN A 722 -21.28 26.86 18.47
N MET A 723 -21.83 26.10 19.42
CA MET A 723 -23.16 26.32 19.97
C MET A 723 -23.28 27.66 20.69
N GLN A 724 -24.44 28.31 20.53
CA GLN A 724 -24.76 29.55 21.23
C GLN A 724 -25.88 29.31 22.25
N PRO A 725 -25.72 29.71 23.52
CA PRO A 725 -26.81 29.65 24.49
C PRO A 725 -28.03 30.43 23.99
N ALA A 726 -29.22 29.85 24.14
CA ALA A 726 -30.48 30.48 23.79
C ALA A 726 -31.41 30.54 25.00
N ASP A 727 -32.41 31.43 24.93
CA ASP A 727 -33.42 31.55 25.98
C ASP A 727 -34.39 30.36 25.89
N LEU A 728 -34.46 29.56 26.96
CA LEU A 728 -35.29 28.37 26.99
C LEU A 728 -36.78 28.71 26.84
N ASP A 729 -37.25 29.82 27.41
CA ASP A 729 -38.64 30.20 27.31
C ASP A 729 -39.00 30.60 25.89
N GLU A 730 -38.16 31.40 25.22
CA GLU A 730 -38.39 31.83 23.83
C GLU A 730 -38.40 30.63 22.87
N VAL A 731 -37.42 29.73 23.00
CA VAL A 731 -37.34 28.54 22.15
C VAL A 731 -38.48 27.57 22.44
N PHE A 732 -38.85 27.39 23.71
CA PHE A 732 -39.90 26.44 24.08
C PHE A 732 -41.24 26.78 23.45
N GLU A 733 -41.57 28.06 23.27
CA GLU A 733 -42.83 28.45 22.60
C GLU A 733 -42.91 27.90 21.15
N VAL A 734 -41.78 27.73 20.47
CA VAL A 734 -41.71 27.12 19.13
C VAL A 734 -42.09 25.64 19.16
N PHE A 735 -41.70 24.93 20.21
CA PHE A 735 -41.92 23.48 20.36
C PHE A 735 -43.16 23.12 21.17
N SER A 736 -43.79 24.09 21.84
CA SER A 736 -44.92 23.85 22.74
C SER A 736 -46.09 23.13 22.03
N GLY A 737 -46.75 22.22 22.75
CA GLY A 737 -47.89 21.45 22.25
C GLY A 737 -47.54 20.03 21.82
N ARG A 738 -48.51 19.37 21.16
CA ARG A 738 -48.43 17.98 20.75
C ARG A 738 -47.99 17.85 19.29
N TRP A 739 -47.00 16.99 19.08
CA TRP A 739 -46.42 16.63 17.80
C TRP A 739 -46.60 15.13 17.57
N GLN A 740 -46.88 14.71 16.33
CA GLN A 740 -47.13 13.31 16.01
C GLN A 740 -46.52 12.91 14.67
N GLN A 741 -45.96 11.70 14.60
CA GLN A 741 -45.45 11.13 13.35
C GLN A 741 -46.60 10.86 12.36
N ASP A 742 -46.34 10.99 11.06
CA ASP A 742 -47.36 10.93 10.01
C ASP A 742 -47.51 9.50 9.40
N TRP A 743 -47.67 8.48 10.25
CA TRP A 743 -47.96 7.09 9.86
C TRP A 743 -48.87 6.36 10.88
N GLU A 744 -49.45 5.22 10.47
CA GLU A 744 -50.63 4.55 11.09
C GLU A 744 -50.51 4.28 12.61
N ASP A 745 -49.30 4.08 13.13
CA ASP A 745 -48.99 3.86 14.56
C ASP A 745 -47.98 4.89 15.13
N GLY A 746 -47.99 6.11 14.60
CA GLY A 746 -46.98 7.13 14.90
C GLY A 746 -46.95 7.58 16.38
N GLU A 747 -45.75 7.55 16.96
CA GLU A 747 -45.47 8.03 18.32
C GLU A 747 -45.72 9.54 18.44
N SER A 748 -46.00 10.01 19.66
CA SER A 748 -46.23 11.43 19.93
C SER A 748 -45.18 12.05 20.84
N ALA A 749 -44.72 13.24 20.49
CA ALA A 749 -43.89 14.11 21.32
C ALA A 749 -44.77 15.22 21.91
N LEU A 750 -44.70 15.44 23.23
CA LEU A 750 -45.46 16.47 23.92
C LEU A 750 -44.50 17.39 24.69
N PHE A 751 -44.55 18.68 24.37
CA PHE A 751 -43.85 19.72 25.12
C PHE A 751 -44.88 20.53 25.90
N TYR A 752 -44.74 20.58 27.22
CA TYR A 752 -45.70 21.29 28.09
C TYR A 752 -45.02 21.96 29.28
N ARG A 753 -45.69 22.97 29.85
CA ARG A 753 -45.25 23.62 31.09
C ARG A 753 -45.99 23.02 32.29
N GLN A 754 -45.26 22.78 33.37
CA GLN A 754 -45.83 22.37 34.65
C GLN A 754 -45.09 23.07 35.78
N ASP A 755 -45.82 23.73 36.66
CA ASP A 755 -45.27 24.45 37.83
C ASP A 755 -44.18 25.48 37.49
N GLY A 756 -44.23 26.06 36.29
CA GLY A 756 -43.27 27.06 35.79
C GLY A 756 -42.05 26.46 35.09
N ASP A 757 -41.89 25.14 35.11
CA ASP A 757 -40.82 24.42 34.41
C ASP A 757 -41.31 23.89 33.04
N CYS A 758 -40.38 23.75 32.10
CA CYS A 758 -40.62 23.18 30.77
C CYS A 758 -40.32 21.67 30.78
N TYR A 759 -41.25 20.87 30.25
CA TYR A 759 -41.11 19.42 30.15
C TYR A 759 -41.30 18.93 28.72
N TYR A 760 -40.62 17.83 28.41
CA TYR A 760 -40.78 17.07 27.19
C TYR A 760 -41.15 15.62 27.54
N ARG A 761 -42.07 15.03 26.76
CA ARG A 761 -42.43 13.63 26.87
C ARG A 761 -42.52 12.98 25.49
N PHE A 762 -41.87 11.84 25.33
CA PHE A 762 -41.92 11.03 24.11
C PHE A 762 -42.73 9.74 24.32
N GLY A 763 -43.77 9.53 23.52
CA GLY A 763 -44.65 8.36 23.62
C GLY A 763 -45.23 8.21 25.03
N GLU A 764 -45.12 6.99 25.56
CA GLU A 764 -45.51 6.65 26.95
C GLU A 764 -44.37 6.77 27.98
N ARG A 765 -43.21 7.34 27.60
CA ARG A 765 -42.07 7.51 28.53
C ARG A 765 -42.39 8.52 29.64
N GLU A 766 -41.62 8.43 30.73
CA GLU A 766 -41.64 9.44 31.79
C GLU A 766 -41.18 10.80 31.22
N PRO A 767 -41.79 11.92 31.68
CA PRO A 767 -41.42 13.25 31.21
C PRO A 767 -40.05 13.67 31.73
N GLU A 768 -39.29 14.37 30.90
CA GLU A 768 -37.99 14.94 31.23
C GLU A 768 -38.11 16.47 31.33
N LYS A 769 -37.48 17.06 32.36
CA LYS A 769 -37.42 18.51 32.54
C LYS A 769 -36.37 19.10 31.60
N LEU A 770 -36.74 20.09 30.80
CA LEU A 770 -35.80 20.89 30.00
C LEU A 770 -35.13 21.94 30.90
N VAL A 771 -33.80 21.95 30.94
CA VAL A 771 -33.02 22.79 31.87
C VAL A 771 -32.32 23.94 31.15
N SER A 772 -31.81 23.70 29.95
CA SER A 772 -31.14 24.71 29.13
C SER A 772 -31.24 24.36 27.66
N VAL A 773 -31.08 25.35 26.79
CA VAL A 773 -31.04 25.17 25.34
C VAL A 773 -29.88 25.95 24.73
N SER A 774 -29.24 25.36 23.73
CA SER A 774 -28.28 26.04 22.86
C SER A 774 -28.66 25.81 21.39
N THR A 775 -28.28 26.73 20.51
CA THR A 775 -28.53 26.65 19.08
C THR A 775 -27.27 26.28 18.30
N LEU A 776 -27.45 25.54 17.21
CA LEU A 776 -26.42 25.22 16.23
C LEU A 776 -26.97 25.50 14.83
N GLY A 777 -26.37 26.46 14.12
CA GLY A 777 -26.91 26.96 12.86
C GLY A 777 -28.21 27.76 13.04
N GLU A 778 -29.06 27.81 12.01
CA GLU A 778 -30.30 28.59 12.02
C GLU A 778 -31.50 27.87 12.66
N THR A 779 -31.52 26.53 12.62
CA THR A 779 -32.72 25.73 12.93
C THR A 779 -32.47 24.58 13.90
N GLY A 780 -31.21 24.33 14.27
CA GLY A 780 -30.81 23.25 15.18
C GLY A 780 -30.79 23.69 16.64
N TYR A 781 -31.33 22.85 17.51
CA TYR A 781 -31.48 23.08 18.96
C TYR A 781 -30.97 21.88 19.75
N TYR A 782 -30.21 22.19 20.80
CA TYR A 782 -29.63 21.24 21.76
C TYR A 782 -30.21 21.53 23.14
N PHE A 783 -31.11 20.69 23.63
CA PHE A 783 -31.70 20.81 24.96
C PHE A 783 -30.98 19.89 25.94
N THR A 784 -30.61 20.43 27.10
CA THR A 784 -30.21 19.62 28.26
C THR A 784 -31.47 19.24 29.04
N THR A 785 -31.62 17.96 29.33
CA THR A 785 -32.79 17.42 30.02
C THR A 785 -32.41 16.79 31.36
N VAL A 786 -33.37 16.68 32.29
CA VAL A 786 -33.21 15.94 33.54
C VAL A 786 -34.41 15.03 33.75
N GLY A 787 -34.15 13.73 33.86
CA GLY A 787 -35.16 12.71 34.13
C GLY A 787 -35.64 12.71 35.58
N ALA A 788 -36.72 11.97 35.85
CA ALA A 788 -37.27 11.81 37.21
C ALA A 788 -36.29 11.09 38.17
N ASP A 789 -35.35 10.33 37.63
CA ASP A 789 -34.25 9.68 38.34
C ASP A 789 -33.07 10.62 38.67
N GLY A 790 -33.13 11.87 38.20
CA GLY A 790 -32.10 12.89 38.36
C GLY A 790 -30.96 12.81 37.33
N ASN A 791 -31.04 11.88 36.37
CA ASN A 791 -30.03 11.75 35.33
C ASN A 791 -30.16 12.88 34.31
N THR A 792 -29.01 13.40 33.86
CA THR A 792 -28.96 14.45 32.84
C THR A 792 -28.90 13.84 31.45
N GLY A 793 -29.84 14.21 30.58
CA GLY A 793 -29.96 13.78 29.19
C GLY A 793 -29.80 14.94 28.21
N VAL A 794 -30.00 14.61 26.93
CA VAL A 794 -29.91 15.56 25.81
C VAL A 794 -31.03 15.25 24.82
N LEU A 795 -31.75 16.28 24.38
CA LEU A 795 -32.71 16.20 23.29
C LEU A 795 -32.23 17.10 22.14
N LEU A 796 -32.15 16.53 20.94
CA LEU A 796 -31.79 17.25 19.72
C LEU A 796 -33.05 17.49 18.88
N ALA A 797 -33.21 18.73 18.43
CA ALA A 797 -34.35 19.13 17.64
C ALA A 797 -33.92 20.01 16.46
N ASP A 798 -34.60 19.88 15.33
CA ASP A 798 -34.49 20.79 14.20
C ASP A 798 -35.88 21.30 13.83
N THR A 799 -36.04 22.61 13.67
CA THR A 799 -37.31 23.21 13.21
C THR A 799 -37.51 23.13 11.70
N GLY A 800 -36.54 22.58 10.96
CA GLY A 800 -36.55 22.51 9.50
C GLY A 800 -36.63 23.88 8.84
N LYS A 801 -37.21 23.95 7.64
CA LYS A 801 -37.49 25.25 6.99
C LYS A 801 -38.58 25.99 7.78
N PRO A 802 -38.39 27.28 8.12
CA PRO A 802 -39.38 28.05 8.83
C PRO A 802 -40.75 28.01 8.12
N LYS A 803 -41.82 27.61 8.83
CA LYS A 803 -43.26 27.62 8.46
C LYS A 803 -43.94 26.30 8.04
N ASP A 804 -43.27 25.15 8.10
CA ASP A 804 -43.87 23.88 7.61
C ASP A 804 -44.64 23.06 8.67
N ASN A 805 -44.87 23.58 9.89
CA ASN A 805 -45.52 22.86 11.01
C ASN A 805 -44.92 21.47 11.28
N ARG A 806 -43.62 21.34 11.02
CA ARG A 806 -42.84 20.11 11.12
C ARG A 806 -41.61 20.37 11.96
N ILE A 807 -41.24 19.40 12.77
CA ILE A 807 -39.97 19.36 13.49
C ILE A 807 -39.32 18.01 13.26
N LEU A 808 -38.00 17.97 13.29
CA LEU A 808 -37.24 16.74 13.44
C LEU A 808 -36.83 16.64 14.90
N LEU A 809 -37.11 15.50 15.52
CA LEU A 809 -36.58 15.18 16.84
C LEU A 809 -35.73 13.93 16.73
N GLN A 810 -34.54 13.99 17.31
CA GLN A 810 -33.77 12.77 17.54
C GLN A 810 -34.36 12.07 18.76
N VAL A 811 -35.18 11.05 18.50
CA VAL A 811 -35.83 10.23 19.52
C VAL A 811 -35.32 8.81 19.41
N TYR A 812 -34.97 8.19 20.54
CA TYR A 812 -34.44 6.84 20.54
C TYR A 812 -35.58 5.83 20.30
N VAL A 813 -35.91 5.52 19.05
CA VAL A 813 -36.90 4.50 18.65
C VAL A 813 -36.30 3.63 17.56
N GLY A 814 -35.82 2.44 17.88
CA GLY A 814 -35.38 1.47 16.87
C GLY A 814 -34.07 1.80 16.17
N GLU A 815 -33.87 3.06 15.80
CA GLU A 815 -32.90 3.52 14.84
C GLU A 815 -32.45 4.95 15.22
N THR A 816 -31.16 5.21 15.10
CA THR A 816 -30.51 6.52 15.30
C THR A 816 -30.78 7.49 14.15
N TYR A 817 -32.05 7.62 13.73
CA TYR A 817 -32.47 8.57 12.71
C TYR A 817 -33.37 9.64 13.32
N PRO A 818 -33.20 10.92 12.95
CA PRO A 818 -34.13 11.97 13.32
C PRO A 818 -35.48 11.64 12.71
N VAL A 819 -36.52 11.66 13.54
CA VAL A 819 -37.88 11.37 13.08
C VAL A 819 -38.63 12.67 12.90
N GLU A 820 -39.37 12.76 11.80
CA GLU A 820 -40.21 13.91 11.48
C GLU A 820 -41.54 13.83 12.25
N PHE A 821 -41.92 14.93 12.88
CA PHE A 821 -43.20 15.10 13.56
C PHE A 821 -43.96 16.29 12.99
N VAL A 822 -45.28 16.13 12.90
CA VAL A 822 -46.22 17.16 12.44
C VAL A 822 -46.99 17.70 13.64
N TYR A 823 -47.16 19.02 13.70
CA TYR A 823 -47.92 19.68 14.77
C TYR A 823 -49.39 19.27 14.77
N ARG A 824 -49.95 18.91 15.94
CA ARG A 824 -51.36 18.48 16.11
C ARG A 824 -52.17 19.36 17.07
N GLY A 825 -51.58 20.39 17.69
CA GLY A 825 -52.27 21.32 18.60
C GLY A 825 -52.00 21.06 20.09
N GLU A 826 -52.68 21.82 20.96
CA GLU A 826 -52.66 21.70 22.42
C GLU A 826 -53.38 20.44 22.95
#